data_AF-R7HUZ3-F1
#
_entry.id   AF-R7HUZ3-F1
#
_cell.length_a   1.000
_cell.length_b   1.000
_cell.length_c   1.000
_cell.angle_alpha   90.00
_cell.angle_beta   90.00
_cell.angle_gamma   90.00
#
_symmetry.space_group_name_H-M   'P 1'
#
loop_
_entity.id
_entity.type
_entity.pdbx_description
1 polymer ?
#
loop_
_entity_poly.entity_id
_entity_poly.type
_entity_poly.pdbx_seq_one_letter_code
_entity_poly.pdbx_strand_id
1 'polypeptide(L)'
;MGMAAGQARLLSITSRMSDNELRAQIINNEKMRLATKSSQVSEAYTTALNDAQMMFTNYDADNNATYQQLTFNALTAYNPYNNQYAISNASGQVLVSETDATNYKAANGDLNKFLGYYGLEYSTTYFDNLNKYANSDETIPFSTGEKDNDGNMILANTGYTAEMLKAAYEGTDGHLGYNAVKASTDYYNYTSALTNFNEAYTAYTATISTQMENVLNGTIQGNGKTLDVIKNDLDSAANAKDINAMKNVFTNLSAFVTEAAKLSLPDDTSKKYFENLQNDIELACNGKTEYTEADNFIQFTGDKDNGTISIGTGEDPDYQITKTTSSGSSSYTILAYDEASDSMKPLSASEYSLNWASDGTISLTIGSGDSQTKYTGIPNYFNNTSISEYKVTEEIPLDIDRMKKAGNDIITSLKSSIYNVWNPGASIFTDPNSNEYKNYITAGKALEECIFGTIGSLTAEEYPNLLDVSWNLDRMNETQLNKFMPILDVIMLDNVMNTYGEIKYAWIDKSEVTDSYNENGDAKAQWYTNLFNRMQSGGYQVLQDGLASSTEWIEFAFESGLVTLEQVDSKYNWNTLMYSSCSDITEQTDSTAITIAEAEYNAAMNKIENKDKMYDLELKNIDTEHNSLQTEYDSIKTAIDKNIERTFKLYS
;
A
#
# COMPACT_ATOMS: atom_id res chain seq x y z
N MET A 1 121.14 -0.40 39.91
CA MET A 1 120.02 0.20 39.14
C MET A 1 118.72 -0.64 39.13
N GLY A 2 118.66 -1.85 39.73
CA GLY A 2 117.45 -2.70 39.68
C GLY A 2 116.28 -2.34 40.61
N MET A 3 116.52 -1.73 41.78
CA MET A 3 115.44 -1.48 42.78
C MET A 3 114.51 -0.30 42.41
N ALA A 4 115.07 0.81 41.92
CA ALA A 4 114.26 1.98 41.53
C ALA A 4 113.31 1.66 40.35
N ALA A 5 113.75 0.83 39.41
CA ALA A 5 112.90 0.36 38.31
C ALA A 5 111.77 -0.57 38.78
N GLY A 6 112.02 -1.41 39.80
CA GLY A 6 111.00 -2.29 40.39
C GLY A 6 109.91 -1.54 41.16
N GLN A 7 110.28 -0.53 41.95
CA GLN A 7 109.31 0.30 42.69
C GLN A 7 108.47 1.17 41.75
N ALA A 8 109.07 1.77 40.72
CA ALA A 8 108.33 2.51 39.69
C ALA A 8 107.31 1.63 38.95
N ARG A 9 107.66 0.35 38.70
CA ARG A 9 106.76 -0.62 38.08
C ARG A 9 105.62 -1.05 39.00
N LEU A 10 105.86 -1.24 40.30
CA LEU A 10 104.80 -1.52 41.29
C LEU A 10 103.79 -0.36 41.37
N LEU A 11 104.27 0.89 41.45
CA LEU A 11 103.41 2.09 41.44
C LEU A 11 102.55 2.17 40.16
N SER A 12 103.14 1.84 39.00
CA SER A 12 102.40 1.78 37.74
C SER A 12 101.33 0.68 37.72
N ILE A 13 101.61 -0.50 38.29
CA ILE A 13 100.65 -1.61 38.37
C ILE A 13 99.52 -1.27 39.35
N THR A 14 99.83 -0.71 40.53
CA THR A 14 98.83 -0.26 41.50
C THR A 14 97.91 0.81 40.91
N SER A 15 98.45 1.78 40.17
CA SER A 15 97.63 2.79 39.49
C SER A 15 96.67 2.17 38.46
N ARG A 16 97.10 1.15 37.71
CA ARG A 16 96.24 0.44 36.74
C ARG A 16 95.19 -0.42 37.44
N MET A 17 95.53 -0.99 38.59
CA MET A 17 94.60 -1.79 39.40
C MET A 17 93.48 -0.91 39.99
N SER A 18 93.83 0.26 40.53
CA SER A 18 92.85 1.25 41.00
C SER A 18 92.00 1.81 39.85
N ASP A 19 92.57 1.98 38.66
CA ASP A 19 91.80 2.36 37.46
C ASP A 19 90.80 1.27 37.06
N ASN A 20 91.20 -0.01 37.12
CA ASN A 20 90.31 -1.13 36.89
C ASN A 20 89.17 -1.22 37.92
N GLU A 21 89.47 -0.99 39.21
CA GLU A 21 88.44 -0.89 40.26
C GLU A 21 87.47 0.27 40.02
N LEU A 22 87.99 1.44 39.62
CA LEU A 22 87.16 2.60 39.29
C LEU A 22 86.27 2.31 38.08
N ARG A 23 86.81 1.69 37.02
CA ARG A 23 86.03 1.28 35.84
C ARG A 23 84.96 0.26 36.20
N ALA A 24 85.27 -0.73 37.04
CA ALA A 24 84.29 -1.70 37.52
C ALA A 24 83.16 -1.03 38.33
N GLN A 25 83.47 -0.05 39.18
CA GLN A 25 82.46 0.73 39.91
C GLN A 25 81.59 1.57 38.97
N ILE A 26 82.18 2.20 37.95
CA ILE A 26 81.43 2.97 36.94
C ILE A 26 80.44 2.04 36.21
N ILE A 27 80.90 0.88 35.74
CA ILE A 27 80.05 -0.07 35.02
C ILE A 27 78.93 -0.61 35.91
N ASN A 28 79.20 -0.89 37.19
CA ASN A 28 78.15 -1.32 38.14
C ASN A 28 77.09 -0.23 38.37
N ASN A 29 77.49 1.04 38.44
CA ASN A 29 76.55 2.16 38.50
C ASN A 29 75.74 2.30 37.19
N GLU A 30 76.38 2.08 36.03
CA GLU A 30 75.68 2.09 34.74
C GLU A 30 74.67 0.94 34.61
N LYS A 31 74.99 -0.26 35.13
CA LYS A 31 74.05 -1.38 35.24
C LYS A 31 72.86 -1.05 36.15
N MET A 32 73.09 -0.40 37.29
CA MET A 32 71.98 0.05 38.15
C MET A 32 71.05 1.02 37.42
N ARG A 33 71.60 1.98 36.66
CA ARG A 33 70.81 2.89 35.81
C ARG A 33 70.06 2.16 34.70
N LEU A 34 70.66 1.13 34.12
CA LEU A 34 70.05 0.30 33.08
C LEU A 34 68.85 -0.49 33.64
N ALA A 35 68.95 -1.00 34.86
CA ALA A 35 67.84 -1.65 35.57
C ALA A 35 66.67 -0.68 35.83
N THR A 36 66.95 0.57 36.23
CA THR A 36 65.91 1.60 36.36
C THR A 36 65.20 1.87 35.04
N LYS A 37 65.95 1.96 33.93
CA LYS A 37 65.38 2.16 32.60
C LYS A 37 64.51 0.98 32.15
N SER A 38 64.89 -0.24 32.53
CA SER A 38 64.08 -1.45 32.30
C SER A 38 62.72 -1.34 32.98
N SER A 39 62.68 -0.95 34.26
CA SER A 39 61.43 -0.75 35.02
C SER A 39 60.51 0.29 34.36
N GLN A 40 61.06 1.44 33.94
CA GLN A 40 60.28 2.50 33.30
C GLN A 40 59.64 2.06 31.98
N VAL A 41 60.37 1.29 31.17
CA VAL A 41 59.87 0.75 29.90
C VAL A 41 58.77 -0.30 30.15
N SER A 42 58.91 -1.13 31.18
CA SER A 42 57.86 -2.07 31.60
C SER A 42 56.61 -1.37 32.14
N GLU A 43 56.77 -0.30 32.92
CA GLU A 43 55.65 0.50 33.44
C GLU A 43 54.88 1.16 32.29
N ALA A 44 55.55 1.80 31.34
CA ALA A 44 54.91 2.42 30.18
C ALA A 44 54.12 1.41 29.33
N TYR A 45 54.67 0.21 29.11
CA TYR A 45 53.97 -0.88 28.42
C TYR A 45 52.74 -1.38 29.20
N THR A 46 52.86 -1.49 30.52
CA THR A 46 51.73 -1.89 31.39
C THR A 46 50.64 -0.82 31.43
N THR A 47 51.00 0.46 31.38
CA THR A 47 50.03 1.56 31.27
C THR A 47 49.27 1.50 29.95
N ALA A 48 49.97 1.34 28.81
CA ALA A 48 49.33 1.20 27.50
C ALA A 48 48.42 -0.03 27.38
N LEU A 49 48.75 -1.12 28.09
CA LEU A 49 47.89 -2.31 28.19
C LEU A 49 46.59 -2.08 28.97
N ASN A 50 46.60 -1.13 29.90
CA ASN A 50 45.44 -0.80 30.73
C ASN A 50 44.68 0.43 30.20
N ASP A 51 45.15 1.04 29.11
CA ASP A 51 44.53 2.21 28.50
C ASP A 51 43.31 1.78 27.69
N ALA A 52 42.12 2.15 28.16
CA ALA A 52 40.84 1.83 27.53
C ALA A 52 40.23 3.12 26.95
N GLN A 53 39.83 3.07 25.69
CA GLN A 53 39.17 4.19 25.02
C GLN A 53 37.65 4.00 25.05
N MET A 54 36.92 5.10 25.20
CA MET A 54 35.46 5.06 25.11
C MET A 54 35.00 5.02 23.65
N MET A 55 34.17 4.04 23.33
CA MET A 55 33.59 3.82 22.01
C MET A 55 32.07 4.01 22.08
N PHE A 56 31.49 4.61 21.03
CA PHE A 56 30.06 4.74 20.85
C PHE A 56 29.55 3.75 19.79
N THR A 57 28.41 3.14 20.09
CA THR A 57 27.75 2.15 19.25
C THR A 57 26.70 2.81 18.35
N ASN A 58 26.81 2.61 17.05
CA ASN A 58 25.78 2.97 16.09
C ASN A 58 25.10 1.72 15.54
N TYR A 59 23.81 1.85 15.26
CA TYR A 59 23.00 0.81 14.65
C TYR A 59 22.63 1.18 13.21
N ASP A 60 22.47 0.15 12.38
CA ASP A 60 21.88 0.26 11.05
C ASP A 60 20.45 -0.32 11.01
N ALA A 61 19.83 -0.33 9.83
CA ALA A 61 18.46 -0.83 9.63
C ALA A 61 18.28 -2.32 10.00
N ASP A 62 19.35 -3.11 9.92
CA ASP A 62 19.37 -4.54 10.24
C ASP A 62 19.78 -4.79 11.70
N ASN A 63 19.89 -3.73 12.50
CA ASN A 63 20.32 -3.75 13.90
C ASN A 63 21.75 -4.28 14.09
N ASN A 64 22.63 -4.11 13.09
CA ASN A 64 24.06 -4.40 13.24
C ASN A 64 24.75 -3.26 13.98
N ALA A 65 25.60 -3.61 14.94
CA ALA A 65 26.39 -2.66 15.70
C ALA A 65 27.70 -2.32 14.98
N THR A 66 27.96 -1.02 14.79
CA THR A 66 29.26 -0.48 14.39
C THR A 66 29.79 0.42 15.48
N TYR A 67 31.12 0.42 15.67
CA TYR A 67 31.77 1.14 16.76
C TYR A 67 32.61 2.29 16.19
N GLN A 68 32.45 3.48 16.77
CA GLN A 68 33.30 4.64 16.52
C GLN A 68 33.80 5.23 17.84
N GLN A 69 34.88 6.01 17.82
CA GLN A 69 35.36 6.68 19.03
C GLN A 69 34.29 7.63 19.59
N LEU A 70 34.13 7.64 20.92
CA LEU A 70 33.18 8.52 21.58
C LEU A 70 33.63 9.98 21.42
N THR A 71 32.79 10.77 20.77
CA THR A 71 32.94 12.23 20.64
C THR A 71 31.56 12.85 20.85
N PHE A 72 31.50 14.16 21.14
CA PHE A 72 30.21 14.85 21.23
C PHE A 72 29.42 14.71 19.92
N ASN A 73 30.08 14.90 18.78
CA ASN A 73 29.45 14.74 17.47
C ASN A 73 28.92 13.33 17.23
N ALA A 74 29.68 12.30 17.59
CA ALA A 74 29.22 10.91 17.50
C ALA A 74 27.99 10.63 18.37
N LEU A 75 27.93 11.24 19.56
CA LEU A 75 26.87 11.04 20.54
C LEU A 75 25.57 11.77 20.18
N THR A 76 25.67 12.99 19.64
CA THR A 76 24.51 13.88 19.45
C THR A 76 24.02 13.98 18.01
N ALA A 77 24.74 13.42 17.04
CA ALA A 77 24.31 13.40 15.64
C ALA A 77 23.04 12.58 15.45
N TYR A 78 22.16 13.04 14.55
CA TYR A 78 20.96 12.30 14.18
C TYR A 78 21.32 10.98 13.50
N ASN A 79 20.77 9.89 14.02
CA ASN A 79 20.72 8.58 13.38
C ASN A 79 19.35 7.95 13.67
N PRO A 80 18.56 7.55 12.65
CA PRO A 80 17.22 7.00 12.83
C PRO A 80 17.17 5.69 13.65
N TYR A 81 18.29 4.97 13.77
CA TYR A 81 18.36 3.67 14.45
C TYR A 81 18.95 3.75 15.86
N ASN A 82 19.47 4.91 16.26
CA ASN A 82 20.10 5.09 17.57
C ASN A 82 19.14 5.70 18.60
N ASN A 83 19.47 5.49 19.87
CA ASN A 83 18.92 6.29 20.95
C ASN A 83 19.39 7.76 20.83
N GLN A 84 18.53 8.70 21.22
CA GLN A 84 18.88 10.12 21.24
C GLN A 84 19.54 10.50 22.56
N TYR A 85 20.78 11.02 22.46
CA TYR A 85 21.58 11.46 23.58
C TYR A 85 21.90 12.96 23.52
N ALA A 86 22.11 13.55 24.69
CA ALA A 86 22.64 14.89 24.86
C ALA A 86 23.49 14.93 26.13
N ILE A 87 24.30 15.97 26.27
CA ILE A 87 25.05 16.23 27.50
C ILE A 87 24.68 17.60 28.04
N SER A 88 24.55 17.70 29.35
CA SER A 88 24.22 18.95 30.05
C SER A 88 25.30 19.34 31.03
N ASN A 89 25.50 20.64 31.20
CA ASN A 89 26.45 21.18 32.16
C ASN A 89 25.85 21.16 33.59
N ALA A 90 26.66 21.45 34.60
CA ALA A 90 26.21 21.54 36.00
C ALA A 90 25.12 22.60 36.26
N SER A 91 24.86 23.52 35.32
CA SER A 91 23.78 24.51 35.39
C SER A 91 22.47 24.01 34.74
N GLY A 92 22.43 22.77 34.25
CA GLY A 92 21.27 22.17 33.59
C GLY A 92 21.09 22.60 32.12
N GLN A 93 22.03 23.34 31.55
CA GLN A 93 21.97 23.78 30.15
C GLN A 93 22.48 22.65 29.25
N VAL A 94 21.77 22.37 28.15
CA VAL A 94 22.21 21.38 27.17
C VAL A 94 23.37 21.95 26.34
N LEU A 95 24.42 21.16 26.13
CA LEU A 95 25.50 21.52 25.23
C LEU A 95 25.08 21.20 23.79
N VAL A 96 25.31 22.14 22.89
CA VAL A 96 24.90 22.05 21.48
C VAL A 96 26.04 22.47 20.56
N SER A 97 25.99 22.02 19.31
CA SER A 97 26.92 22.47 18.28
C SER A 97 26.70 23.95 17.92
N GLU A 98 27.67 24.57 17.25
CA GLU A 98 27.53 25.93 16.73
C GLU A 98 26.38 26.03 15.70
N THR A 99 26.18 24.98 14.90
CA THR A 99 25.10 24.88 13.91
C THR A 99 23.74 24.86 14.59
N ASP A 100 23.54 23.99 15.58
CA ASP A 100 22.25 23.89 16.29
C ASP A 100 21.89 25.18 17.02
N ALA A 101 22.88 25.82 17.65
CA ALA A 101 22.69 27.11 18.30
C ALA A 101 22.34 28.22 17.31
N THR A 102 22.93 28.21 16.12
CA THR A 102 22.64 29.19 15.06
C THR A 102 21.22 29.00 14.53
N ASN A 103 20.85 27.76 14.20
CA ASN A 103 19.51 27.40 13.73
C ASN A 103 18.44 27.75 14.76
N TYR A 104 18.68 27.44 16.05
CA TYR A 104 17.76 27.75 17.14
C TYR A 104 17.52 29.26 17.30
N LYS A 105 18.60 30.06 17.27
CA LYS A 105 18.51 31.53 17.31
C LYS A 105 17.75 32.07 16.09
N ALA A 106 18.03 31.56 14.90
CA ALA A 106 17.41 31.99 13.66
C ALA A 106 15.92 31.60 13.56
N ALA A 107 15.52 30.51 14.22
CA ALA A 107 14.13 30.08 14.30
C ALA A 107 13.28 30.98 15.21
N ASN A 108 13.90 31.69 16.16
CA ASN A 108 13.24 32.67 17.04
C ASN A 108 12.00 32.10 17.77
N GLY A 109 12.11 30.86 18.26
CA GLY A 109 11.03 30.18 19.01
C GLY A 109 9.98 29.48 18.14
N ASP A 110 10.13 29.46 16.82
CA ASP A 110 9.25 28.74 15.89
C ASP A 110 9.84 27.36 15.56
N LEU A 111 9.16 26.30 16.02
CA LEU A 111 9.60 24.92 15.78
C LEU A 111 9.66 24.58 14.28
N ASN A 112 8.69 25.03 13.48
CA ASN A 112 8.64 24.68 12.06
C ASN A 112 9.81 25.31 11.30
N LYS A 113 10.17 26.56 11.65
CA LYS A 113 11.39 27.19 11.12
C LYS A 113 12.65 26.47 11.56
N PHE A 114 12.71 26.03 12.81
CA PHE A 114 13.85 25.26 13.31
C PHE A 114 14.04 23.96 12.53
N LEU A 115 12.98 23.18 12.36
CA LEU A 115 12.98 21.95 11.57
C LEU A 115 13.34 22.21 10.10
N GLY A 116 12.85 23.32 9.53
CA GLY A 116 13.19 23.76 8.17
C GLY A 116 14.70 23.97 7.93
N TYR A 117 15.46 24.42 8.94
CA TYR A 117 16.93 24.54 8.82
C TYR A 117 17.63 23.17 8.73
N TYR A 118 16.97 22.07 9.09
CA TYR A 118 17.45 20.70 8.89
C TYR A 118 16.88 20.03 7.63
N GLY A 119 16.27 20.81 6.73
CA GLY A 119 15.70 20.34 5.47
C GLY A 119 14.31 19.71 5.61
N LEU A 120 13.66 19.85 6.77
CA LEU A 120 12.36 19.23 7.02
C LEU A 120 11.21 20.18 6.66
N GLU A 121 10.27 19.69 5.86
CA GLU A 121 9.06 20.43 5.49
C GLU A 121 7.82 19.60 5.83
N TYR A 122 6.86 20.20 6.54
CA TYR A 122 5.58 19.54 6.81
C TYR A 122 4.67 19.70 5.60
N SER A 123 4.52 18.63 4.82
CA SER A 123 3.87 18.66 3.51
C SER A 123 3.24 17.31 3.16
N THR A 124 2.67 17.19 1.97
CA THR A 124 2.07 15.95 1.46
C THR A 124 2.51 15.68 0.03
N THR A 125 2.76 14.41 -0.29
CA THR A 125 2.98 13.94 -1.67
C THR A 125 1.69 13.41 -2.31
N TYR A 126 0.55 13.56 -1.63
CA TYR A 126 -0.73 13.01 -2.08
C TYR A 126 -1.09 13.50 -3.48
N PHE A 127 -1.08 14.82 -3.69
CA PHE A 127 -1.47 15.44 -4.96
C PHE A 127 -0.49 15.08 -6.09
N ASP A 128 0.81 15.07 -5.82
CA ASP A 128 1.82 14.65 -6.81
C ASP A 128 1.58 13.19 -7.25
N ASN A 129 1.21 12.32 -6.32
CA ASN A 129 0.87 10.92 -6.60
C ASN A 129 -0.43 10.76 -7.41
N LEU A 130 -1.36 11.73 -7.34
CA LEU A 130 -2.58 11.69 -8.15
C LEU A 130 -2.28 11.78 -9.65
N ASN A 131 -1.20 12.45 -10.04
CA ASN A 131 -0.82 12.61 -11.45
C ASN A 131 -0.60 11.27 -12.17
N LYS A 132 -0.34 10.18 -11.44
CA LYS A 132 -0.29 8.82 -11.99
C LYS A 132 -1.62 8.36 -12.60
N TYR A 133 -2.73 8.89 -12.09
CA TYR A 133 -4.09 8.52 -12.47
C TYR A 133 -4.75 9.55 -13.38
N ALA A 134 -4.05 10.62 -13.74
CA ALA A 134 -4.60 11.70 -14.56
C ALA A 134 -5.04 11.20 -15.94
N ASN A 135 -6.16 11.74 -16.41
CA ASN A 135 -6.65 11.55 -17.76
C ASN A 135 -5.75 12.27 -18.78
N SER A 136 -6.02 12.08 -20.07
CA SER A 136 -5.26 12.77 -21.13
C SER A 136 -5.37 14.30 -21.11
N ASP A 137 -6.38 14.84 -20.45
CA ASP A 137 -6.59 16.28 -20.20
C ASP A 137 -6.06 16.74 -18.84
N GLU A 138 -5.23 15.92 -18.18
CA GLU A 138 -4.59 16.18 -16.87
C GLU A 138 -5.54 16.19 -15.67
N THR A 139 -6.85 16.00 -15.90
CA THR A 139 -7.84 15.95 -14.82
C THR A 139 -7.83 14.61 -14.10
N ILE A 140 -8.18 14.63 -12.81
CA ILE A 140 -8.19 13.42 -11.99
C ILE A 140 -9.56 12.74 -12.06
N PRO A 141 -9.65 11.47 -12.50
CA PRO A 141 -10.91 10.72 -12.44
C PRO A 141 -11.22 10.27 -11.01
N PHE A 142 -12.46 9.90 -10.72
CA PHE A 142 -12.86 9.30 -9.45
C PHE A 142 -13.90 8.21 -9.68
N SER A 143 -14.04 7.28 -8.74
CA SER A 143 -15.02 6.20 -8.86
C SER A 143 -16.43 6.67 -8.54
N THR A 144 -17.41 6.32 -9.37
CA THR A 144 -18.83 6.56 -9.08
C THR A 144 -19.42 5.53 -8.10
N GLY A 145 -18.67 4.47 -7.75
CA GLY A 145 -19.16 3.33 -6.99
C GLY A 145 -19.92 2.29 -7.83
N GLU A 146 -20.21 2.60 -9.10
CA GLU A 146 -20.90 1.71 -10.02
C GLU A 146 -19.93 0.88 -10.86
N LYS A 147 -20.43 -0.20 -11.45
CA LYS A 147 -19.70 -1.05 -12.38
C LYS A 147 -20.43 -1.16 -13.71
N ASP A 148 -19.67 -1.23 -14.80
CA ASP A 148 -20.22 -1.52 -16.13
C ASP A 148 -20.65 -3.00 -16.23
N ASN A 149 -21.23 -3.37 -17.38
CA ASN A 149 -21.67 -4.75 -17.65
C ASN A 149 -20.52 -5.78 -17.64
N ASP A 150 -19.27 -5.32 -17.79
CA ASP A 150 -18.06 -6.14 -17.76
C ASP A 150 -17.44 -6.21 -16.35
N GLY A 151 -18.02 -5.52 -15.37
CA GLY A 151 -17.60 -5.51 -13.97
C GLY A 151 -16.48 -4.51 -13.65
N ASN A 152 -16.10 -3.64 -14.60
CA ASN A 152 -15.13 -2.57 -14.37
C ASN A 152 -15.78 -1.40 -13.63
N MET A 153 -15.02 -0.73 -12.78
CA MET A 153 -15.53 0.47 -12.08
C MET A 153 -15.78 1.59 -13.09
N ILE A 154 -16.95 2.20 -13.01
CA ILE A 154 -17.27 3.41 -13.76
C ILE A 154 -16.54 4.57 -13.08
N LEU A 155 -15.82 5.35 -13.91
CA LEU A 155 -15.09 6.53 -13.48
C LEU A 155 -15.78 7.79 -14.00
N ALA A 156 -15.97 8.77 -13.13
CA ALA A 156 -16.34 10.13 -13.48
C ALA A 156 -15.11 11.03 -13.45
N ASN A 157 -15.21 12.21 -14.06
CA ASN A 157 -14.12 13.17 -14.10
C ASN A 157 -14.39 14.30 -13.10
N THR A 158 -13.39 14.67 -12.28
CA THR A 158 -13.49 15.85 -11.43
C THR A 158 -13.58 17.15 -12.23
N GLY A 159 -12.93 17.21 -13.39
CA GLY A 159 -12.64 18.46 -14.10
C GLY A 159 -11.51 19.28 -13.47
N TYR A 160 -10.80 18.74 -12.46
CA TYR A 160 -9.71 19.40 -11.73
C TYR A 160 -8.40 18.66 -11.97
N THR A 161 -7.31 19.40 -12.18
CA THR A 161 -5.95 18.82 -12.13
C THR A 161 -5.54 18.57 -10.68
N ALA A 162 -4.44 17.84 -10.47
CA ALA A 162 -3.88 17.63 -9.13
C ALA A 162 -3.53 18.96 -8.43
N GLU A 163 -3.03 19.95 -9.17
CA GLU A 163 -2.73 21.28 -8.64
C GLU A 163 -3.99 22.03 -8.21
N MET A 164 -5.07 21.95 -8.98
CA MET A 164 -6.36 22.57 -8.62
C MET A 164 -6.94 21.92 -7.37
N LEU A 165 -6.88 20.58 -7.26
CA LEU A 165 -7.31 19.87 -6.05
C LEU A 165 -6.47 20.27 -4.84
N LYS A 166 -5.15 20.45 -5.02
CA LYS A 166 -4.28 20.95 -3.95
C LYS A 166 -4.69 22.35 -3.51
N ALA A 167 -4.92 23.26 -4.46
CA ALA A 167 -5.34 24.62 -4.15
C ALA A 167 -6.70 24.68 -3.44
N ALA A 168 -7.66 23.87 -3.89
CA ALA A 168 -8.95 23.66 -3.25
C ALA A 168 -8.82 23.14 -1.81
N TYR A 169 -7.87 22.22 -1.57
CA TYR A 169 -7.65 21.67 -0.23
C TYR A 169 -6.98 22.68 0.71
N GLU A 170 -5.89 23.31 0.25
CA GLU A 170 -5.05 24.21 1.04
C GLU A 170 -5.62 25.63 1.18
N GLY A 171 -6.57 26.01 0.33
CA GLY A 171 -7.17 27.36 0.32
C GLY A 171 -6.27 28.40 -0.35
N THR A 172 -5.69 28.04 -1.49
CA THR A 172 -4.86 28.91 -2.32
C THR A 172 -5.54 29.19 -3.67
N ASP A 173 -4.95 30.05 -4.50
CA ASP A 173 -5.43 30.37 -5.86
C ASP A 173 -6.92 30.76 -5.99
N GLY A 174 -7.48 31.37 -4.93
CA GLY A 174 -8.87 31.84 -4.91
C GLY A 174 -9.87 30.84 -4.29
N HIS A 175 -9.40 29.67 -3.85
CA HIS A 175 -10.21 28.70 -3.11
C HIS A 175 -10.25 29.02 -1.61
N LEU A 176 -11.29 28.58 -0.90
CA LEU A 176 -11.47 28.82 0.54
C LEU A 176 -10.76 27.80 1.43
N GLY A 177 -10.38 26.63 0.89
CA GLY A 177 -9.75 25.55 1.64
C GLY A 177 -10.76 24.54 2.19
N TYR A 178 -10.49 23.26 2.01
CA TYR A 178 -11.40 22.15 2.32
C TYR A 178 -11.95 22.19 3.76
N ASN A 179 -11.07 22.33 4.75
CA ASN A 179 -11.47 22.34 6.16
C ASN A 179 -12.28 23.59 6.53
N ALA A 180 -11.96 24.74 5.92
CA ALA A 180 -12.69 25.98 6.17
C ALA A 180 -14.11 25.92 5.58
N VAL A 181 -14.26 25.36 4.38
CA VAL A 181 -15.58 25.16 3.77
C VAL A 181 -16.40 24.15 4.56
N LYS A 182 -15.83 23.01 4.98
CA LYS A 182 -16.58 22.02 5.78
C LYS A 182 -17.08 22.57 7.12
N ALA A 183 -16.38 23.55 7.69
CA ALA A 183 -16.80 24.25 8.90
C ALA A 183 -17.79 25.41 8.63
N SER A 184 -18.07 25.73 7.37
CA SER A 184 -18.93 26.84 6.98
C SER A 184 -20.42 26.53 7.15
N THR A 185 -21.22 27.58 7.38
CA THR A 185 -22.68 27.46 7.43
C THR A 185 -23.27 27.04 6.08
N ASP A 186 -22.69 27.49 4.96
CA ASP A 186 -23.20 27.17 3.63
C ASP A 186 -23.06 25.68 3.30
N TYR A 187 -21.92 25.06 3.64
CA TYR A 187 -21.73 23.62 3.49
C TYR A 187 -22.65 22.80 4.39
N TYR A 188 -22.85 23.25 5.65
CA TYR A 188 -23.81 22.62 6.56
C TYR A 188 -25.25 22.66 6.00
N ASN A 189 -25.67 23.81 5.46
CA ASN A 189 -26.98 23.97 4.85
C ASN A 189 -27.16 23.07 3.63
N TYR A 190 -26.15 23.04 2.74
CA TYR A 190 -26.15 22.18 1.55
C TYR A 190 -26.26 20.69 1.92
N THR A 191 -25.38 20.21 2.80
CA THR A 191 -25.38 18.80 3.21
C THR A 191 -26.68 18.42 3.93
N SER A 192 -27.20 19.29 4.79
CA SER A 192 -28.50 19.08 5.44
C SER A 192 -29.65 19.02 4.43
N ALA A 193 -29.67 19.92 3.45
CA ALA A 193 -30.67 19.92 2.38
C ALA A 193 -30.57 18.65 1.51
N LEU A 194 -29.36 18.22 1.18
CA LEU A 194 -29.10 17.00 0.41
C LEU A 194 -29.56 15.74 1.17
N THR A 195 -29.25 15.62 2.47
CA THR A 195 -29.72 14.51 3.30
C THR A 195 -31.24 14.49 3.39
N ASN A 196 -31.87 15.64 3.71
CA ASN A 196 -33.33 15.74 3.80
C ASN A 196 -34.01 15.41 2.46
N PHE A 197 -33.41 15.83 1.34
CA PHE A 197 -33.91 15.50 0.00
C PHE A 197 -33.84 14.00 -0.27
N ASN A 198 -32.69 13.35 -0.01
CA ASN A 198 -32.55 11.90 -0.19
C ASN A 198 -33.54 11.10 0.65
N GLU A 199 -33.74 11.48 1.92
CA GLU A 199 -34.72 10.84 2.80
C GLU A 199 -36.15 11.03 2.30
N ALA A 200 -36.52 12.26 1.93
CA ALA A 200 -37.86 12.56 1.44
C ALA A 200 -38.15 11.91 0.07
N TYR A 201 -37.15 11.88 -0.83
CA TYR A 201 -37.25 11.23 -2.13
C TYR A 201 -37.43 9.71 -1.97
N THR A 202 -36.63 9.08 -1.11
CA THR A 202 -36.77 7.65 -0.78
C THR A 202 -38.14 7.31 -0.19
N ALA A 203 -38.63 8.13 0.74
CA ALA A 203 -39.96 7.95 1.32
C ALA A 203 -41.05 8.07 0.24
N TYR A 204 -40.96 9.09 -0.62
CA TYR A 204 -41.91 9.30 -1.70
C TYR A 204 -41.89 8.14 -2.72
N THR A 205 -40.73 7.71 -3.20
CA THR A 205 -40.64 6.59 -4.16
C THR A 205 -41.15 5.28 -3.55
N ALA A 206 -40.96 5.04 -2.25
CA ALA A 206 -41.56 3.89 -1.56
C ALA A 206 -43.10 3.92 -1.58
N THR A 207 -43.72 5.11 -1.51
CA THR A 207 -45.18 5.23 -1.67
C THR A 207 -45.61 4.87 -3.09
N ILE A 208 -44.88 5.30 -4.11
CA ILE A 208 -45.14 4.95 -5.51
C ILE A 208 -45.08 3.43 -5.68
N SER A 209 -44.00 2.78 -5.22
CA SER A 209 -43.83 1.33 -5.26
C SER A 209 -45.02 0.59 -4.65
N THR A 210 -45.44 1.01 -3.45
CA THR A 210 -46.61 0.43 -2.76
C THR A 210 -47.89 0.59 -3.59
N GLN A 211 -48.11 1.76 -4.20
CA GLN A 211 -49.29 1.98 -5.03
C GLN A 211 -49.24 1.16 -6.32
N MET A 212 -48.07 0.98 -6.94
CA MET A 212 -47.90 0.13 -8.12
C MET A 212 -48.31 -1.32 -7.83
N GLU A 213 -47.89 -1.87 -6.69
CA GLU A 213 -48.30 -3.22 -6.24
C GLU A 213 -49.83 -3.30 -6.01
N ASN A 214 -50.42 -2.31 -5.35
CA ASN A 214 -51.86 -2.25 -5.11
C ASN A 214 -52.66 -2.17 -6.41
N VAL A 215 -52.20 -1.36 -7.37
CA VAL A 215 -52.84 -1.20 -8.68
C VAL A 215 -52.77 -2.50 -9.47
N LEU A 216 -51.62 -3.17 -9.51
CA LEU A 216 -51.46 -4.46 -10.18
C LEU A 216 -52.38 -5.53 -9.59
N ASN A 217 -52.42 -5.65 -8.26
CA ASN A 217 -53.14 -6.74 -7.61
C ASN A 217 -54.67 -6.50 -7.53
N GLY A 218 -55.10 -5.24 -7.50
CA GLY A 218 -56.51 -4.91 -7.25
C GLY A 218 -57.21 -4.10 -8.35
N THR A 219 -56.53 -3.08 -8.90
CA THR A 219 -57.21 -2.07 -9.74
C THR A 219 -57.31 -2.50 -11.20
N ILE A 220 -56.24 -3.10 -11.74
CA ILE A 220 -56.25 -3.60 -13.12
C ILE A 220 -57.10 -4.87 -13.20
N GLN A 221 -57.95 -4.94 -14.21
CA GLN A 221 -58.83 -6.08 -14.41
C GLN A 221 -58.89 -6.48 -15.89
N GLY A 222 -58.64 -7.75 -16.16
CA GLY A 222 -58.89 -8.36 -17.46
C GLY A 222 -60.28 -8.97 -17.48
N ASN A 223 -61.20 -8.43 -18.30
CA ASN A 223 -62.61 -8.84 -18.34
C ASN A 223 -63.28 -8.89 -16.95
N GLY A 224 -62.96 -7.90 -16.09
CA GLY A 224 -63.51 -7.81 -14.74
C GLY A 224 -62.85 -8.73 -13.70
N LYS A 225 -61.75 -9.41 -14.04
CA LYS A 225 -61.00 -10.28 -13.13
C LYS A 225 -59.62 -9.69 -12.80
N THR A 226 -59.27 -9.68 -11.52
CA THR A 226 -57.93 -9.32 -11.06
C THR A 226 -56.92 -10.42 -11.39
N LEU A 227 -55.62 -10.11 -11.32
CA LEU A 227 -54.57 -11.07 -11.60
C LEU A 227 -54.63 -12.31 -10.70
N ASP A 228 -54.96 -12.14 -9.42
CA ASP A 228 -55.10 -13.25 -8.47
C ASP A 228 -56.32 -14.13 -8.79
N VAL A 229 -57.43 -13.55 -9.26
CA VAL A 229 -58.58 -14.33 -9.73
C VAL A 229 -58.20 -15.13 -10.98
N ILE A 230 -57.50 -14.52 -11.94
CA ILE A 230 -57.02 -15.20 -13.15
C ILE A 230 -56.07 -16.35 -12.79
N LYS A 231 -55.17 -16.15 -11.80
CA LYS A 231 -54.29 -17.20 -11.30
C LYS A 231 -55.06 -18.38 -10.69
N ASN A 232 -56.09 -18.09 -9.90
CA ASN A 232 -56.93 -19.13 -9.30
C ASN A 232 -57.74 -19.90 -10.36
N ASP A 233 -58.22 -19.20 -11.39
CA ASP A 233 -58.92 -19.82 -12.51
C ASP A 233 -57.96 -20.70 -13.33
N LEU A 234 -56.70 -20.28 -13.53
CA LEU A 234 -55.65 -21.08 -14.18
C LEU A 234 -55.43 -22.41 -13.45
N ASP A 235 -55.27 -22.36 -12.12
CA ASP A 235 -55.07 -23.56 -11.32
C ASP A 235 -56.31 -24.46 -11.33
N SER A 236 -57.50 -23.86 -11.27
CA SER A 236 -58.77 -24.59 -11.30
C SER A 236 -58.99 -25.30 -12.65
N ALA A 237 -58.74 -24.61 -13.76
CA ALA A 237 -58.86 -25.15 -15.11
C ALA A 237 -57.84 -26.28 -15.35
N ALA A 238 -56.60 -26.11 -14.88
CA ALA A 238 -55.57 -27.14 -14.99
C ALA A 238 -55.92 -28.39 -14.15
N ASN A 239 -56.38 -28.21 -12.91
CA ASN A 239 -56.80 -29.32 -12.05
C ASN A 239 -58.01 -30.09 -12.64
N ALA A 240 -58.91 -29.38 -13.33
CA ALA A 240 -60.04 -29.96 -14.03
C ALA A 240 -59.66 -30.59 -15.39
N LYS A 241 -58.43 -30.37 -15.88
CA LYS A 241 -57.95 -30.77 -17.21
C LYS A 241 -58.85 -30.25 -18.35
N ASP A 242 -59.36 -29.03 -18.22
CA ASP A 242 -60.30 -28.42 -19.17
C ASP A 242 -59.60 -27.39 -20.07
N ILE A 243 -59.36 -27.78 -21.33
CA ILE A 243 -58.71 -26.93 -22.34
C ILE A 243 -59.53 -25.67 -22.65
N ASN A 244 -60.87 -25.76 -22.66
CA ASN A 244 -61.71 -24.60 -22.96
C ASN A 244 -61.69 -23.61 -21.79
N ALA A 245 -61.67 -24.11 -20.55
CA ALA A 245 -61.46 -23.27 -19.38
C ALA A 245 -60.08 -22.59 -19.42
N MET A 246 -59.02 -23.30 -19.82
CA MET A 246 -57.68 -22.70 -19.99
C MET A 246 -57.67 -21.59 -21.05
N LYS A 247 -58.33 -21.78 -22.20
CA LYS A 247 -58.47 -20.73 -23.22
C LYS A 247 -59.20 -19.48 -22.70
N ASN A 248 -60.23 -19.67 -21.87
CA ASN A 248 -60.91 -18.56 -21.22
C ASN A 248 -59.99 -17.82 -20.22
N VAL A 249 -59.13 -18.55 -19.49
CA VAL A 249 -58.12 -17.95 -18.61
C VAL A 249 -57.16 -17.07 -19.42
N PHE A 250 -56.62 -17.57 -20.53
CA PHE A 250 -55.73 -16.80 -21.40
C PHE A 250 -56.43 -15.59 -22.04
N THR A 251 -57.72 -15.69 -22.37
CA THR A 251 -58.50 -14.53 -22.84
C THR A 251 -58.57 -13.44 -21.78
N ASN A 252 -58.79 -13.82 -20.51
CA ASN A 252 -58.79 -12.86 -19.40
C ASN A 252 -57.38 -12.29 -19.13
N LEU A 253 -56.35 -13.13 -19.27
CA LEU A 253 -54.96 -12.70 -19.11
C LEU A 253 -54.54 -11.72 -20.21
N SER A 254 -54.91 -11.96 -21.48
CA SER A 254 -54.65 -11.04 -22.59
C SER A 254 -55.36 -9.68 -22.39
N ALA A 255 -56.60 -9.71 -21.92
CA ALA A 255 -57.31 -8.48 -21.54
C ALA A 255 -56.61 -7.75 -20.39
N PHE A 256 -56.11 -8.48 -19.38
CA PHE A 256 -55.35 -7.91 -18.27
C PHE A 256 -54.05 -7.24 -18.77
N VAL A 257 -53.28 -7.94 -19.61
CA VAL A 257 -52.03 -7.43 -20.20
C VAL A 257 -52.30 -6.16 -21.01
N THR A 258 -53.41 -6.11 -21.75
CA THR A 258 -53.82 -4.90 -22.51
C THR A 258 -54.07 -3.70 -21.60
N GLU A 259 -54.75 -3.90 -20.47
CA GLU A 259 -54.99 -2.82 -19.50
C GLU A 259 -53.70 -2.41 -18.77
N ALA A 260 -52.84 -3.37 -18.40
CA ALA A 260 -51.55 -3.10 -17.78
C ALA A 260 -50.61 -2.31 -18.69
N ALA A 261 -50.59 -2.61 -19.99
CA ALA A 261 -49.75 -1.92 -20.97
C ALA A 261 -50.07 -0.41 -21.09
N LYS A 262 -51.24 0.05 -20.65
CA LYS A 262 -51.57 1.50 -20.62
C LYS A 262 -50.80 2.27 -19.55
N LEU A 263 -50.21 1.57 -18.58
CA LEU A 263 -49.44 2.13 -17.47
C LEU A 263 -47.93 1.94 -17.66
N SER A 264 -47.50 1.47 -18.84
CA SER A 264 -46.09 1.25 -19.17
C SER A 264 -45.33 2.56 -19.35
N LEU A 265 -44.00 2.50 -19.22
CA LEU A 265 -43.13 3.58 -19.66
C LEU A 265 -43.30 3.82 -21.18
N PRO A 266 -43.23 5.07 -21.64
CA PRO A 266 -43.41 5.42 -23.05
C PRO A 266 -42.21 5.07 -23.94
N ASP A 267 -41.36 4.11 -23.53
CA ASP A 267 -40.18 3.64 -24.27
C ASP A 267 -40.46 2.34 -25.05
N ASP A 268 -39.57 2.00 -25.99
CA ASP A 268 -39.75 0.84 -26.87
C ASP A 268 -39.50 -0.49 -26.18
N THR A 269 -38.64 -0.53 -25.16
CA THR A 269 -38.35 -1.74 -24.37
C THR A 269 -39.59 -2.17 -23.59
N SER A 270 -40.23 -1.22 -22.92
CA SER A 270 -41.44 -1.41 -22.13
C SER A 270 -42.63 -1.79 -22.99
N LYS A 271 -42.80 -1.17 -24.18
CA LYS A 271 -43.83 -1.59 -25.14
C LYS A 271 -43.61 -3.02 -25.62
N LYS A 272 -42.38 -3.35 -26.04
CA LYS A 272 -42.02 -4.68 -26.54
C LYS A 272 -42.20 -5.76 -25.48
N TYR A 273 -41.98 -5.44 -24.21
CA TYR A 273 -42.29 -6.35 -23.10
C TYR A 273 -43.77 -6.79 -23.11
N PHE A 274 -44.71 -5.84 -23.16
CA PHE A 274 -46.14 -6.18 -23.18
C PHE A 274 -46.58 -6.85 -24.49
N GLU A 275 -45.98 -6.48 -25.63
CA GLU A 275 -46.20 -7.16 -26.92
C GLU A 275 -45.75 -8.62 -26.87
N ASN A 276 -44.58 -8.89 -26.28
CA ASN A 276 -44.08 -10.25 -26.10
C ASN A 276 -45.01 -11.06 -25.19
N LEU A 277 -45.51 -10.49 -24.09
CA LEU A 277 -46.50 -11.18 -23.25
C LEU A 277 -47.78 -11.52 -24.03
N GLN A 278 -48.25 -10.63 -24.91
CA GLN A 278 -49.40 -10.93 -25.76
C GLN A 278 -49.09 -12.07 -26.75
N ASN A 279 -47.90 -12.06 -27.35
CA ASN A 279 -47.44 -13.13 -28.22
C ASN A 279 -47.36 -14.47 -27.48
N ASP A 280 -46.80 -14.49 -26.27
CA ASP A 280 -46.71 -15.70 -25.44
C ASP A 280 -48.08 -16.28 -25.11
N ILE A 281 -49.07 -15.41 -24.84
CA ILE A 281 -50.47 -15.81 -24.64
C ILE A 281 -51.06 -16.41 -25.91
N GLU A 282 -50.84 -15.78 -27.06
CA GLU A 282 -51.32 -16.26 -28.36
C GLU A 282 -50.71 -17.62 -28.71
N LEU A 283 -49.40 -17.77 -28.52
CA LEU A 283 -48.69 -19.02 -28.75
C LEU A 283 -49.24 -20.14 -27.85
N ALA A 284 -49.35 -19.90 -26.54
CA ALA A 284 -49.88 -20.87 -25.59
C ALA A 284 -51.33 -21.28 -25.88
N CYS A 285 -52.18 -20.36 -26.36
CA CYS A 285 -53.56 -20.65 -26.76
C CYS A 285 -53.69 -21.59 -27.97
N ASN A 286 -52.65 -21.64 -28.79
CA ASN A 286 -52.62 -22.37 -30.05
C ASN A 286 -51.67 -23.58 -30.03
N GLY A 287 -51.12 -23.94 -28.86
CA GLY A 287 -50.19 -25.06 -28.73
C GLY A 287 -48.84 -24.79 -29.40
N LYS A 288 -48.48 -23.51 -29.53
CA LYS A 288 -47.26 -23.07 -30.20
C LYS A 288 -46.19 -22.66 -29.20
N THR A 289 -44.93 -22.85 -29.59
CA THR A 289 -43.73 -22.35 -28.93
C THR A 289 -42.80 -21.80 -29.99
N GLU A 290 -42.15 -20.67 -29.75
CA GLU A 290 -41.19 -20.08 -30.67
C GLU A 290 -39.78 -20.15 -30.11
N TYR A 291 -38.82 -20.50 -30.97
CA TYR A 291 -37.41 -20.65 -30.66
C TYR A 291 -36.57 -19.79 -31.60
N THR A 292 -35.56 -19.17 -31.05
CA THR A 292 -34.55 -18.34 -31.71
C THR A 292 -33.17 -18.99 -31.59
N GLU A 293 -32.13 -18.35 -32.12
CA GLU A 293 -30.74 -18.82 -32.02
C GLU A 293 -30.27 -18.85 -30.58
N ALA A 294 -30.75 -17.92 -29.74
CA ALA A 294 -30.43 -17.86 -28.32
C ALA A 294 -30.83 -19.13 -27.58
N ASP A 295 -31.86 -19.82 -28.05
CA ASP A 295 -32.36 -21.07 -27.45
C ASP A 295 -31.52 -22.29 -27.84
N ASN A 296 -30.60 -22.16 -28.81
CA ASN A 296 -29.81 -23.25 -29.39
C ASN A 296 -30.67 -24.46 -29.84
N PHE A 297 -31.91 -24.18 -30.26
CA PHE A 297 -32.91 -25.21 -30.60
C PHE A 297 -32.62 -25.91 -31.92
N ILE A 298 -31.92 -25.24 -32.83
CA ILE A 298 -31.46 -25.79 -34.11
C ILE A 298 -29.94 -25.83 -34.15
N GLN A 299 -29.39 -26.99 -34.45
CA GLN A 299 -27.95 -27.17 -34.67
C GLN A 299 -27.70 -27.83 -36.03
N PHE A 300 -26.62 -27.44 -36.70
CA PHE A 300 -26.23 -28.03 -37.98
C PHE A 300 -24.82 -28.60 -37.91
N THR A 301 -24.64 -29.82 -38.41
CA THR A 301 -23.34 -30.49 -38.52
C THR A 301 -23.13 -31.02 -39.95
N GLY A 302 -21.88 -31.06 -40.39
CA GLY A 302 -21.53 -31.49 -41.75
C GLY A 302 -21.58 -30.36 -42.78
N ASP A 303 -21.91 -30.70 -44.02
CA ASP A 303 -22.00 -29.74 -45.13
C ASP A 303 -23.34 -29.82 -45.86
N LYS A 304 -23.55 -28.91 -46.81
CA LYS A 304 -24.81 -28.78 -47.57
C LYS A 304 -25.22 -30.06 -48.32
N ASP A 305 -24.28 -30.95 -48.64
CA ASP A 305 -24.49 -32.17 -49.41
C ASP A 305 -24.57 -33.40 -48.49
N ASN A 306 -23.87 -33.39 -47.36
CA ASN A 306 -23.85 -34.42 -46.33
C ASN A 306 -23.84 -33.78 -44.92
N GLY A 307 -25.03 -33.50 -44.39
CA GLY A 307 -25.17 -32.81 -43.12
C GLY A 307 -26.43 -33.20 -42.36
N THR A 308 -26.48 -32.82 -41.10
CA THR A 308 -27.58 -33.11 -40.18
C THR A 308 -28.03 -31.85 -39.48
N ILE A 309 -29.33 -31.56 -39.56
CA ILE A 309 -30.01 -30.55 -38.75
C ILE A 309 -30.60 -31.26 -37.53
N SER A 310 -30.16 -30.91 -36.34
CA SER A 310 -30.75 -31.35 -35.07
C SER A 310 -31.78 -30.32 -34.59
N ILE A 311 -32.93 -30.79 -34.11
CA ILE A 311 -34.06 -29.99 -33.62
C ILE A 311 -34.35 -30.45 -32.20
N GLY A 312 -34.28 -29.54 -31.24
CA GLY A 312 -34.46 -29.83 -29.82
C GLY A 312 -33.40 -29.13 -28.95
N THR A 313 -33.67 -29.04 -27.65
CA THR A 313 -32.71 -28.48 -26.67
C THR A 313 -31.95 -29.60 -25.94
N GLY A 314 -30.64 -29.47 -25.79
CA GLY A 314 -29.81 -30.37 -24.97
C GLY A 314 -28.82 -31.23 -25.78
N GLU A 315 -28.19 -32.20 -25.12
CA GLU A 315 -27.27 -33.16 -25.77
C GLU A 315 -28.03 -34.16 -26.67
N ASP A 316 -29.29 -34.44 -26.34
CA ASP A 316 -30.18 -35.34 -27.04
C ASP A 316 -31.30 -34.56 -27.77
N PRO A 317 -31.15 -34.24 -29.07
CA PRO A 317 -32.18 -33.50 -29.81
C PRO A 317 -33.40 -34.38 -30.09
N ASP A 318 -34.60 -33.80 -30.02
CA ASP A 318 -35.87 -34.49 -30.26
C ASP A 318 -35.93 -35.15 -31.64
N TYR A 319 -35.45 -34.43 -32.66
CA TYR A 319 -35.47 -34.86 -34.05
C TYR A 319 -34.20 -34.49 -34.82
N GLN A 320 -33.88 -35.26 -35.85
CA GLN A 320 -32.82 -34.95 -36.81
C GLN A 320 -33.29 -35.08 -38.25
N ILE A 321 -32.85 -34.14 -39.09
CA ILE A 321 -33.00 -34.19 -40.54
C ILE A 321 -31.60 -34.41 -41.13
N THR A 322 -31.33 -35.60 -41.65
CA THR A 322 -30.04 -35.94 -42.25
C THR A 322 -30.16 -35.98 -43.77
N LYS A 323 -29.32 -35.22 -44.46
CA LYS A 323 -29.12 -35.30 -45.90
C LYS A 323 -27.85 -36.10 -46.20
N THR A 324 -27.95 -37.02 -47.15
CA THR A 324 -26.78 -37.72 -47.71
C THR A 324 -26.83 -37.64 -49.22
N THR A 325 -25.71 -37.29 -49.84
CA THR A 325 -25.61 -37.21 -51.31
C THR A 325 -24.60 -38.24 -51.80
N SER A 326 -25.08 -39.18 -52.60
CA SER A 326 -24.26 -40.24 -53.19
C SER A 326 -24.49 -40.29 -54.70
N SER A 327 -23.41 -40.23 -55.48
CA SER A 327 -23.45 -40.30 -56.96
C SER A 327 -24.42 -39.30 -57.62
N GLY A 328 -24.56 -38.10 -57.05
CA GLY A 328 -25.43 -37.03 -57.57
C GLY A 328 -26.90 -37.11 -57.13
N SER A 329 -27.29 -38.13 -56.37
CA SER A 329 -28.63 -38.28 -55.79
C SER A 329 -28.62 -37.93 -54.30
N SER A 330 -29.51 -37.03 -53.88
CA SER A 330 -29.71 -36.70 -52.46
C SER A 330 -30.85 -37.51 -51.86
N SER A 331 -30.65 -38.06 -50.67
CA SER A 331 -31.68 -38.67 -49.83
C SER A 331 -31.78 -37.96 -48.49
N TYR A 332 -33.00 -37.84 -47.96
CA TYR A 332 -33.27 -37.26 -46.65
C TYR A 332 -33.82 -38.34 -45.72
N THR A 333 -33.29 -38.42 -44.50
CA THR A 333 -33.76 -39.32 -43.45
C THR A 333 -34.12 -38.48 -42.23
N ILE A 334 -35.30 -38.74 -41.66
CA ILE A 334 -35.72 -38.12 -40.40
C ILE A 334 -35.51 -39.13 -39.29
N LEU A 335 -34.85 -38.72 -38.22
CA LEU A 335 -34.71 -39.51 -37.01
C LEU A 335 -35.45 -38.84 -35.85
N ALA A 336 -36.00 -39.65 -34.96
CA ALA A 336 -36.57 -39.22 -33.69
C ALA A 336 -35.79 -39.84 -32.54
N TYR A 337 -35.68 -39.10 -31.44
CA TYR A 337 -35.09 -39.62 -30.22
C TYR A 337 -35.99 -40.68 -29.58
N ASP A 338 -35.41 -41.83 -29.24
CA ASP A 338 -36.09 -42.92 -28.54
C ASP A 338 -35.53 -43.07 -27.12
N GLU A 339 -36.23 -42.52 -26.14
CA GLU A 339 -35.84 -42.54 -24.73
C GLU A 339 -35.58 -43.98 -24.20
N ALA A 340 -36.28 -44.98 -24.73
CA ALA A 340 -36.12 -46.36 -24.26
C ALA A 340 -34.79 -46.98 -24.69
N SER A 341 -34.21 -46.53 -25.80
CA SER A 341 -32.95 -47.04 -26.32
C SER A 341 -31.80 -46.03 -26.30
N ASP A 342 -32.05 -44.82 -25.79
CA ASP A 342 -31.05 -43.75 -25.65
C ASP A 342 -30.37 -43.46 -27.01
N SER A 343 -31.17 -43.45 -28.09
CA SER A 343 -30.63 -43.36 -29.46
C SER A 343 -31.62 -42.81 -30.48
N MET A 344 -31.08 -42.21 -31.54
CA MET A 344 -31.87 -41.74 -32.68
C MET A 344 -32.35 -42.90 -33.58
N LYS A 345 -33.65 -42.98 -33.84
CA LYS A 345 -34.27 -43.99 -34.72
C LYS A 345 -34.88 -43.36 -35.97
N PRO A 346 -34.68 -43.96 -37.16
CA PRO A 346 -35.29 -43.45 -38.38
C PRO A 346 -36.82 -43.60 -38.33
N LEU A 347 -37.52 -42.55 -38.73
CA LEU A 347 -38.96 -42.55 -38.93
C LEU A 347 -39.33 -43.10 -40.31
N SER A 348 -40.43 -43.84 -40.39
CA SER A 348 -41.02 -44.31 -41.64
C SER A 348 -41.60 -43.15 -42.44
N ALA A 349 -41.64 -43.26 -43.76
CA ALA A 349 -42.14 -42.19 -44.65
C ALA A 349 -43.63 -41.85 -44.44
N SER A 350 -44.40 -42.68 -43.74
CA SER A 350 -45.80 -42.40 -43.35
C SER A 350 -45.94 -41.64 -42.04
N GLU A 351 -44.85 -41.53 -41.25
CA GLU A 351 -44.85 -40.95 -39.90
C GLU A 351 -44.47 -39.47 -39.91
N TYR A 352 -43.98 -38.95 -41.03
CA TYR A 352 -43.64 -37.54 -41.17
C TYR A 352 -43.99 -36.98 -42.54
N SER A 353 -44.07 -35.64 -42.62
CA SER A 353 -44.02 -34.92 -43.88
C SER A 353 -42.99 -33.79 -43.79
N LEU A 354 -42.21 -33.63 -44.86
CA LEU A 354 -41.16 -32.63 -44.96
C LEU A 354 -41.46 -31.74 -46.17
N ASN A 355 -41.59 -30.44 -45.92
CA ASN A 355 -41.87 -29.45 -46.95
C ASN A 355 -40.76 -28.39 -47.00
N TRP A 356 -40.33 -28.05 -48.21
CA TRP A 356 -39.31 -27.06 -48.47
C TRP A 356 -39.99 -25.77 -48.90
N ALA A 357 -39.91 -24.73 -48.07
CA ALA A 357 -40.56 -23.47 -48.37
C ALA A 357 -39.72 -22.64 -49.34
N SER A 358 -40.39 -21.80 -50.14
CA SER A 358 -39.75 -20.92 -51.13
C SER A 358 -38.93 -19.80 -50.49
N ASP A 359 -39.15 -19.53 -49.20
CA ASP A 359 -38.42 -18.55 -48.39
C ASP A 359 -37.08 -19.07 -47.86
N GLY A 360 -36.71 -20.32 -48.17
CA GLY A 360 -35.46 -20.92 -47.71
C GLY A 360 -35.57 -21.63 -46.36
N THR A 361 -36.78 -21.86 -45.84
CA THR A 361 -37.00 -22.64 -44.60
C THR A 361 -37.54 -24.04 -44.88
N ILE A 362 -37.57 -24.87 -43.84
CA ILE A 362 -38.10 -26.24 -43.82
C ILE A 362 -39.29 -26.27 -42.86
N SER A 363 -40.35 -26.97 -43.26
CA SER A 363 -41.43 -27.37 -42.37
C SER A 363 -41.42 -28.89 -42.20
N LEU A 364 -41.38 -29.35 -40.95
CA LEU A 364 -41.41 -30.76 -40.57
C LEU A 364 -42.70 -31.02 -39.79
N THR A 365 -43.49 -32.00 -40.22
CA THR A 365 -44.65 -32.47 -39.44
C THR A 365 -44.43 -33.92 -39.08
N ILE A 366 -44.56 -34.27 -37.80
CA ILE A 366 -44.46 -35.61 -37.25
C ILE A 366 -45.84 -36.06 -36.79
N GLY A 367 -46.22 -37.30 -37.12
CA GLY A 367 -47.50 -37.90 -36.75
C GLY A 367 -48.64 -37.59 -37.72
N SER A 368 -49.87 -37.95 -37.31
CA SER A 368 -51.08 -37.79 -38.13
C SER A 368 -52.29 -37.32 -37.29
N GLY A 369 -53.22 -36.61 -37.93
CA GLY A 369 -54.44 -36.12 -37.29
C GLY A 369 -54.19 -35.10 -36.18
N ASP A 370 -54.99 -35.17 -35.10
CA ASP A 370 -54.95 -34.19 -33.99
C ASP A 370 -53.75 -34.36 -33.06
N SER A 371 -52.88 -35.36 -33.30
CA SER A 371 -51.69 -35.64 -32.50
C SER A 371 -50.38 -35.23 -33.19
N GLN A 372 -50.46 -34.33 -34.18
CA GLN A 372 -49.30 -33.88 -34.94
C GLN A 372 -48.45 -32.88 -34.18
N THR A 373 -47.14 -33.04 -34.29
CA THR A 373 -46.15 -32.00 -33.97
C THR A 373 -45.67 -31.37 -35.28
N LYS A 374 -45.73 -30.05 -35.39
CA LYS A 374 -45.27 -29.31 -36.57
C LYS A 374 -44.16 -28.35 -36.16
N TYR A 375 -43.08 -28.37 -36.92
CA TYR A 375 -42.04 -27.36 -36.86
C TYR A 375 -42.08 -26.57 -38.16
N THR A 376 -42.10 -25.26 -38.07
CA THR A 376 -42.08 -24.34 -39.22
C THR A 376 -40.96 -23.31 -39.01
N GLY A 377 -40.39 -22.79 -40.10
CA GLY A 377 -39.30 -21.83 -40.04
C GLY A 377 -37.92 -22.42 -39.77
N ILE A 378 -37.75 -23.76 -39.81
CA ILE A 378 -36.44 -24.40 -39.63
C ILE A 378 -35.49 -23.94 -40.74
N PRO A 379 -34.29 -23.42 -40.42
CA PRO A 379 -33.32 -23.01 -41.44
C PRO A 379 -32.92 -24.14 -42.38
N ASN A 380 -32.94 -23.90 -43.68
CA ASN A 380 -32.48 -24.87 -44.66
C ASN A 380 -30.97 -24.78 -44.91
N TYR A 381 -30.16 -25.36 -44.03
CA TYR A 381 -28.70 -25.40 -44.23
C TYR A 381 -28.24 -26.23 -45.44
N PHE A 382 -29.13 -26.96 -46.12
CA PHE A 382 -28.81 -27.77 -47.29
C PHE A 382 -28.80 -26.99 -48.61
N ASN A 383 -29.17 -25.71 -48.63
CA ASN A 383 -29.43 -24.94 -49.86
C ASN A 383 -28.44 -23.78 -50.13
N ASN A 384 -27.20 -23.83 -49.65
CA ASN A 384 -26.19 -22.75 -49.79
C ASN A 384 -26.60 -21.39 -49.18
N THR A 385 -27.71 -21.33 -48.44
CA THR A 385 -28.15 -20.10 -47.77
C THR A 385 -27.57 -20.08 -46.36
N SER A 386 -26.77 -19.05 -46.05
CA SER A 386 -26.38 -18.75 -44.68
C SER A 386 -27.53 -18.05 -43.99
N ILE A 387 -28.18 -18.74 -43.06
CA ILE A 387 -29.21 -18.18 -42.19
C ILE A 387 -28.53 -17.94 -40.85
N SER A 388 -28.17 -16.68 -40.58
CA SER A 388 -27.58 -16.27 -39.30
C SER A 388 -28.63 -15.98 -38.23
N GLU A 389 -29.87 -15.71 -38.66
CA GLU A 389 -31.03 -15.50 -37.78
C GLU A 389 -32.24 -16.31 -38.27
N TYR A 390 -32.86 -17.08 -37.39
CA TYR A 390 -34.03 -17.92 -37.56
C TYR A 390 -35.05 -17.78 -36.42
N LYS A 391 -36.30 -18.06 -36.77
CA LYS A 391 -37.39 -18.21 -35.82
C LYS A 391 -38.13 -19.51 -36.15
N VAL A 392 -37.99 -20.51 -35.29
CA VAL A 392 -38.68 -21.80 -35.44
C VAL A 392 -39.91 -21.82 -34.56
N THR A 393 -41.06 -22.12 -35.15
CA THR A 393 -42.30 -22.36 -34.39
C THR A 393 -42.56 -23.85 -34.31
N GLU A 394 -42.55 -24.38 -33.09
CA GLU A 394 -43.13 -25.69 -32.75
C GLU A 394 -44.64 -25.49 -32.53
N GLU A 395 -45.47 -26.35 -33.11
CA GLU A 395 -46.91 -26.46 -32.86
C GLU A 395 -47.20 -27.92 -32.48
N ILE A 396 -47.66 -28.14 -31.26
CA ILE A 396 -48.07 -29.45 -30.75
C ILE A 396 -49.55 -29.43 -30.34
N PRO A 397 -50.17 -30.59 -30.08
CA PRO A 397 -51.51 -30.62 -29.50
C PRO A 397 -51.53 -29.88 -28.16
N LEU A 398 -52.65 -29.21 -27.87
CA LEU A 398 -52.81 -28.46 -26.63
C LEU A 398 -52.63 -29.36 -25.41
N ASP A 399 -51.65 -29.00 -24.58
CA ASP A 399 -51.31 -29.69 -23.35
C ASP A 399 -51.58 -28.80 -22.13
N ILE A 400 -52.27 -29.34 -21.13
CA ILE A 400 -52.68 -28.59 -19.94
C ILE A 400 -51.48 -28.13 -19.12
N ASP A 401 -50.43 -28.94 -19.02
CA ASP A 401 -49.27 -28.63 -18.18
C ASP A 401 -48.41 -27.54 -18.82
N ARG A 402 -48.19 -27.58 -20.14
CA ARG A 402 -47.54 -26.49 -20.88
C ARG A 402 -48.35 -25.20 -20.83
N MET A 403 -49.67 -25.26 -21.02
CA MET A 403 -50.55 -24.09 -20.89
C MET A 403 -50.49 -23.51 -19.47
N LYS A 404 -50.53 -24.36 -18.43
CA LYS A 404 -50.40 -23.92 -17.04
C LYS A 404 -49.05 -23.25 -16.78
N LYS A 405 -47.96 -23.84 -17.30
CA LYS A 405 -46.61 -23.27 -17.18
C LYS A 405 -46.56 -21.89 -17.82
N ALA A 406 -46.95 -21.76 -19.09
CA ALA A 406 -46.97 -20.48 -19.79
C ALA A 406 -47.78 -19.41 -19.04
N GLY A 407 -48.99 -19.75 -18.58
CA GLY A 407 -49.81 -18.84 -17.78
C GLY A 407 -49.14 -18.39 -16.48
N ASN A 408 -48.46 -19.29 -15.76
CA ASN A 408 -47.71 -18.94 -14.56
C ASN A 408 -46.48 -18.07 -14.87
N ASP A 409 -45.75 -18.37 -15.96
CA ASP A 409 -44.57 -17.62 -16.39
C ASP A 409 -44.96 -16.16 -16.71
N ILE A 410 -46.07 -15.95 -17.44
CA ILE A 410 -46.61 -14.62 -17.74
C ILE A 410 -47.05 -13.88 -16.46
N ILE A 411 -47.80 -14.53 -15.56
CA ILE A 411 -48.26 -13.91 -14.31
C ILE A 411 -47.06 -13.52 -13.43
N THR A 412 -46.04 -14.37 -13.36
CA THR A 412 -44.82 -14.11 -12.59
C THR A 412 -44.06 -12.94 -13.21
N SER A 413 -43.89 -12.94 -14.54
CA SER A 413 -43.27 -11.85 -15.29
C SER A 413 -43.96 -10.52 -14.99
N LEU A 414 -45.30 -10.46 -15.05
CA LEU A 414 -46.06 -9.26 -14.73
C LEU A 414 -45.80 -8.75 -13.31
N LYS A 415 -45.78 -9.65 -12.31
CA LYS A 415 -45.50 -9.29 -10.90
C LYS A 415 -44.09 -8.73 -10.72
N SER A 416 -43.10 -9.27 -11.43
CA SER A 416 -41.72 -8.79 -11.37
C SER A 416 -41.46 -7.53 -12.21
N SER A 417 -42.37 -7.17 -13.11
CA SER A 417 -42.16 -6.10 -14.09
C SER A 417 -42.36 -4.68 -13.53
N ILE A 418 -43.05 -4.54 -12.39
CA ILE A 418 -43.50 -3.24 -11.86
C ILE A 418 -42.37 -2.24 -11.62
N TYR A 419 -41.15 -2.69 -11.34
CA TYR A 419 -40.01 -1.82 -11.06
C TYR A 419 -39.20 -1.43 -12.29
N ASN A 420 -39.47 -2.03 -13.45
CA ASN A 420 -38.61 -1.92 -14.64
C ASN A 420 -39.32 -1.38 -15.88
N VAL A 421 -40.60 -1.72 -16.09
CA VAL A 421 -41.31 -1.39 -17.35
C VAL A 421 -42.54 -0.49 -17.15
N TRP A 422 -42.92 -0.23 -15.91
CA TRP A 422 -44.10 0.56 -15.56
C TRP A 422 -43.70 2.01 -15.34
N ASN A 423 -44.57 2.95 -15.70
CA ASN A 423 -44.29 4.38 -15.57
C ASN A 423 -44.57 4.85 -14.13
N PRO A 424 -43.56 5.07 -13.27
CA PRO A 424 -43.78 5.51 -11.89
C PRO A 424 -44.43 6.90 -11.80
N GLY A 425 -44.30 7.73 -12.85
CA GLY A 425 -44.90 9.06 -12.93
C GLY A 425 -46.38 9.07 -13.34
N ALA A 426 -47.00 7.91 -13.60
CA ALA A 426 -48.42 7.87 -13.93
C ALA A 426 -49.27 8.33 -12.74
N SER A 427 -50.30 9.14 -13.01
CA SER A 427 -51.15 9.76 -11.97
C SER A 427 -51.87 8.77 -11.06
N ILE A 428 -51.95 7.50 -11.47
CA ILE A 428 -52.54 6.41 -10.68
C ILE A 428 -51.60 5.90 -9.58
N PHE A 429 -50.28 6.11 -9.71
CA PHE A 429 -49.28 5.71 -8.72
C PHE A 429 -48.83 6.86 -7.83
N THR A 430 -49.01 8.09 -8.28
CA THR A 430 -48.62 9.29 -7.54
C THR A 430 -49.82 9.92 -6.82
N ASP A 431 -49.63 10.36 -5.57
CA ASP A 431 -50.60 11.21 -4.88
C ASP A 431 -49.97 12.57 -4.54
N PRO A 432 -50.27 13.63 -5.30
CA PRO A 432 -49.77 14.98 -5.03
C PRO A 432 -50.25 15.58 -3.69
N ASN A 433 -51.27 14.99 -3.05
CA ASN A 433 -51.79 15.44 -1.77
C ASN A 433 -51.17 14.69 -0.57
N SER A 434 -50.44 13.60 -0.81
CA SER A 434 -49.72 12.86 0.22
C SER A 434 -48.74 13.75 0.98
N ASN A 435 -48.48 13.39 2.24
CA ASN A 435 -47.48 14.10 3.03
C ASN A 435 -46.07 13.87 2.47
N GLU A 436 -45.79 12.67 2.00
CA GLU A 436 -44.53 12.24 1.44
C GLU A 436 -44.18 13.04 0.18
N TYR A 437 -45.13 13.22 -0.75
CA TYR A 437 -44.92 14.08 -1.92
C TYR A 437 -44.66 15.55 -1.51
N LYS A 438 -45.44 16.10 -0.58
CA LYS A 438 -45.24 17.48 -0.10
C LYS A 438 -43.87 17.67 0.55
N ASN A 439 -43.41 16.68 1.33
CA ASN A 439 -42.09 16.68 1.94
C ASN A 439 -40.99 16.61 0.87
N TYR A 440 -41.14 15.73 -0.13
CA TYR A 440 -40.24 15.65 -1.28
C TYR A 440 -40.11 17.00 -2.01
N ILE A 441 -41.23 17.65 -2.35
CA ILE A 441 -41.21 18.96 -3.01
C ILE A 441 -40.56 20.03 -2.13
N THR A 442 -40.84 20.01 -0.83
CA THR A 442 -40.25 20.97 0.11
C THR A 442 -38.73 20.80 0.21
N ALA A 443 -38.26 19.55 0.31
CA ALA A 443 -36.84 19.25 0.37
C ALA A 443 -36.14 19.54 -0.97
N GLY A 444 -36.79 19.26 -2.11
CA GLY A 444 -36.28 19.58 -3.44
C GLY A 444 -36.06 21.09 -3.62
N LYS A 445 -37.01 21.93 -3.19
CA LYS A 445 -36.84 23.39 -3.17
C LYS A 445 -35.70 23.85 -2.28
N ALA A 446 -35.55 23.26 -1.10
CA ALA A 446 -34.46 23.63 -0.20
C ALA A 446 -33.08 23.28 -0.78
N LEU A 447 -32.96 22.14 -1.47
CA LEU A 447 -31.73 21.75 -2.15
C LEU A 447 -31.47 22.62 -3.40
N GLU A 448 -32.52 22.92 -4.18
CA GLU A 448 -32.47 23.85 -5.31
C GLU A 448 -31.94 25.24 -4.86
N GLU A 449 -32.42 25.74 -3.72
CA GLU A 449 -31.95 27.01 -3.15
C GLU A 449 -30.47 26.96 -2.78
N CYS A 450 -29.99 25.86 -2.20
CA CYS A 450 -28.58 25.71 -1.84
C CYS A 450 -27.66 25.63 -3.07
N ILE A 451 -28.10 24.98 -4.14
CA ILE A 451 -27.31 24.75 -5.35
C ILE A 451 -27.36 25.98 -6.29
N PHE A 452 -28.54 26.51 -6.58
CA PHE A 452 -28.73 27.57 -7.56
C PHE A 452 -28.93 28.96 -6.95
N GLY A 453 -29.09 29.06 -5.62
CA GLY A 453 -29.36 30.32 -4.92
C GLY A 453 -30.79 30.86 -5.13
N THR A 454 -31.67 30.08 -5.75
CA THR A 454 -33.05 30.45 -6.09
C THR A 454 -33.96 29.23 -6.03
N ILE A 455 -35.25 29.44 -5.79
CA ILE A 455 -36.28 28.38 -5.81
C ILE A 455 -37.26 28.56 -6.97
N GLY A 456 -37.81 27.45 -7.46
CA GLY A 456 -38.91 27.44 -8.43
C GLY A 456 -38.49 27.62 -9.88
N SER A 457 -37.22 27.40 -10.18
CA SER A 457 -36.72 27.28 -11.56
C SER A 457 -36.89 25.86 -12.10
N LEU A 458 -36.94 24.86 -11.21
CA LEU A 458 -37.12 23.45 -11.55
C LEU A 458 -38.54 22.94 -11.30
N THR A 459 -38.96 21.95 -12.09
CA THR A 459 -40.19 21.19 -11.83
C THR A 459 -39.96 20.04 -10.85
N ALA A 460 -41.07 19.47 -10.34
CA ALA A 460 -41.02 18.32 -9.43
C ALA A 460 -40.31 17.11 -10.04
N GLU A 461 -40.40 16.94 -11.35
CA GLU A 461 -39.78 15.85 -12.11
C GLU A 461 -38.27 16.06 -12.30
N GLU A 462 -37.78 17.29 -12.16
CA GLU A 462 -36.37 17.64 -12.35
C GLU A 462 -35.56 17.56 -11.05
N TYR A 463 -36.20 17.59 -9.88
CA TYR A 463 -35.49 17.53 -8.59
C TYR A 463 -34.57 16.32 -8.40
N PRO A 464 -34.85 15.10 -8.91
CA PRO A 464 -33.91 13.98 -8.77
C PRO A 464 -32.57 14.26 -9.44
N ASN A 465 -32.53 15.11 -10.47
CA ASN A 465 -31.30 15.50 -11.15
C ASN A 465 -30.40 16.41 -10.29
N LEU A 466 -30.91 16.97 -9.19
CA LEU A 466 -30.09 17.75 -8.24
C LEU A 466 -28.98 16.91 -7.59
N LEU A 467 -29.10 15.58 -7.61
CA LEU A 467 -28.06 14.66 -7.14
C LEU A 467 -26.90 14.51 -8.14
N ASP A 468 -27.10 14.89 -9.41
CA ASP A 468 -26.06 14.85 -10.43
C ASP A 468 -25.37 16.21 -10.53
N VAL A 469 -24.15 16.28 -10.02
CA VAL A 469 -23.32 17.48 -10.04
C VAL A 469 -23.08 17.97 -11.46
N SER A 470 -22.87 17.08 -12.44
CA SER A 470 -22.64 17.47 -13.83
C SER A 470 -23.87 18.16 -14.41
N TRP A 471 -25.05 17.58 -14.18
CA TRP A 471 -26.33 18.16 -14.61
C TRP A 471 -26.58 19.54 -14.00
N ASN A 472 -26.20 19.73 -12.73
CA ASN A 472 -26.30 21.00 -12.03
C ASN A 472 -25.38 22.05 -12.67
N LEU A 473 -24.11 21.71 -12.90
CA LEU A 473 -23.11 22.63 -13.47
C LEU A 473 -23.51 23.13 -14.86
N ASP A 474 -24.07 22.28 -15.71
CA ASP A 474 -24.55 22.65 -17.06
C ASP A 474 -25.67 23.70 -17.06
N ARG A 475 -26.33 23.90 -15.91
CA ARG A 475 -27.46 24.84 -15.74
C ARG A 475 -27.10 26.07 -14.92
N MET A 476 -25.90 26.13 -14.36
CA MET A 476 -25.44 27.29 -13.61
C MET A 476 -24.93 28.38 -14.54
N ASN A 477 -25.29 29.63 -14.23
CA ASN A 477 -24.54 30.77 -14.74
C ASN A 477 -23.27 31.01 -13.90
N GLU A 478 -22.36 31.85 -14.39
CA GLU A 478 -21.08 32.16 -13.73
C GLU A 478 -21.24 32.65 -12.28
N THR A 479 -22.28 33.43 -11.97
CA THR A 479 -22.53 33.91 -10.61
C THR A 479 -22.97 32.79 -9.67
N GLN A 480 -23.79 31.87 -10.16
CA GLN A 480 -24.22 30.69 -9.39
C GLN A 480 -23.03 29.76 -9.17
N LEU A 481 -22.25 29.49 -10.23
CA LEU A 481 -21.05 28.67 -10.15
C LEU A 481 -20.06 29.22 -9.13
N ASN A 482 -19.77 30.52 -9.16
CA ASN A 482 -18.84 31.13 -8.19
C ASN A 482 -19.31 31.02 -6.73
N LYS A 483 -20.62 31.03 -6.48
CA LYS A 483 -21.17 30.82 -5.13
C LYS A 483 -21.12 29.35 -4.71
N PHE A 484 -21.33 28.43 -5.64
CA PHE A 484 -21.33 27.00 -5.38
C PHE A 484 -19.91 26.40 -5.36
N MET A 485 -18.93 27.08 -5.97
CA MET A 485 -17.54 26.62 -6.13
C MET A 485 -16.91 26.09 -4.84
N PRO A 486 -17.04 26.73 -3.66
CA PRO A 486 -16.46 26.17 -2.43
C PRO A 486 -17.06 24.82 -2.05
N ILE A 487 -18.37 24.63 -2.25
CA ILE A 487 -19.04 23.36 -2.00
C ILE A 487 -18.60 22.32 -3.05
N LEU A 488 -18.51 22.72 -4.32
CA LEU A 488 -18.02 21.89 -5.41
C LEU A 488 -16.60 21.36 -5.14
N ASP A 489 -15.70 22.22 -4.67
CA ASP A 489 -14.34 21.85 -4.26
C ASP A 489 -14.34 20.71 -3.24
N VAL A 490 -15.19 20.81 -2.20
CA VAL A 490 -15.31 19.76 -1.18
C VAL A 490 -15.87 18.48 -1.76
N ILE A 491 -16.88 18.55 -2.63
CA ILE A 491 -17.46 17.37 -3.30
C ILE A 491 -16.38 16.65 -4.14
N MET A 492 -15.62 17.39 -4.95
CA MET A 492 -14.57 16.82 -5.78
C MET A 492 -13.46 16.21 -4.94
N LEU A 493 -13.04 16.89 -3.86
CA LEU A 493 -12.03 16.37 -2.93
C LEU A 493 -12.52 15.11 -2.19
N ASP A 494 -13.76 15.09 -1.71
CA ASP A 494 -14.33 13.91 -1.04
C ASP A 494 -14.40 12.71 -2.00
N ASN A 495 -14.79 12.93 -3.26
CA ASN A 495 -14.82 11.87 -4.28
C ASN A 495 -13.43 11.31 -4.59
N VAL A 496 -12.43 12.18 -4.75
CA VAL A 496 -11.04 11.79 -4.99
C VAL A 496 -10.46 11.06 -3.78
N MET A 497 -10.71 11.56 -2.56
CA MET A 497 -10.24 10.91 -1.33
C MET A 497 -10.90 9.55 -1.08
N ASN A 498 -12.19 9.39 -1.41
CA ASN A 498 -12.87 8.10 -1.34
C ASN A 498 -12.29 7.09 -2.36
N THR A 499 -11.74 7.57 -3.48
CA THR A 499 -11.16 6.73 -4.54
C THR A 499 -9.71 6.35 -4.26
N TYR A 500 -8.87 7.31 -3.86
CA TYR A 500 -7.41 7.15 -3.75
C TYR A 500 -6.87 7.20 -2.31
N GLY A 501 -7.76 7.34 -1.32
CA GLY A 501 -7.42 7.43 0.09
C GLY A 501 -7.34 8.86 0.61
N GLU A 502 -7.23 8.99 1.93
CA GLU A 502 -7.17 10.28 2.62
C GLU A 502 -5.81 10.96 2.46
N ILE A 503 -5.84 12.30 2.40
CA ILE A 503 -4.65 13.14 2.38
C ILE A 503 -3.93 13.05 3.73
N LYS A 504 -2.63 12.78 3.70
CA LYS A 504 -1.78 12.71 4.90
C LYS A 504 -0.62 13.68 4.78
N TYR A 505 -0.48 14.54 5.78
CA TYR A 505 0.68 15.41 5.95
C TYR A 505 1.68 14.75 6.91
N ALA A 506 2.94 14.78 6.52
CA ALA A 506 4.07 14.27 7.30
C ALA A 506 5.25 15.23 7.14
N TRP A 507 6.26 15.07 7.99
CA TRP A 507 7.54 15.73 7.74
C TRP A 507 8.26 15.01 6.60
N ILE A 508 8.66 15.77 5.59
CA ILE A 508 9.44 15.28 4.45
C ILE A 508 10.85 15.84 4.58
N ASP A 509 11.85 14.95 4.53
CA ASP A 509 13.26 15.37 4.51
C ASP A 509 13.69 15.70 3.08
N LYS A 510 13.96 16.98 2.81
CA LYS A 510 14.43 17.48 1.51
C LYS A 510 15.96 17.54 1.40
N SER A 511 16.69 17.10 2.43
CA SER A 511 18.17 17.17 2.42
C SER A 511 18.84 16.06 1.62
N GLU A 512 18.18 14.91 1.41
CA GLU A 512 18.65 13.81 0.54
C GLU A 512 17.63 13.53 -0.58
N VAL A 513 17.80 14.19 -1.72
CA VAL A 513 16.91 14.02 -2.88
C VAL A 513 17.34 12.78 -3.66
N THR A 514 16.75 11.62 -3.37
CA THR A 514 16.78 10.46 -4.26
C THR A 514 15.59 10.52 -5.24
N ASP A 515 15.63 9.75 -6.33
CA ASP A 515 14.56 9.71 -7.35
C ASP A 515 13.17 9.30 -6.78
N SER A 516 13.10 8.87 -5.52
CA SER A 516 11.86 8.79 -4.74
C SER A 516 11.74 9.98 -3.79
N TYR A 517 10.92 10.97 -4.14
CA TYR A 517 10.43 12.00 -3.23
C TYR A 517 9.63 11.35 -2.07
N ASN A 518 10.31 10.88 -1.00
CA ASN A 518 9.80 10.65 0.37
C ASN A 518 10.73 9.70 1.14
N GLU A 519 11.79 10.23 1.73
CA GLU A 519 12.26 9.64 2.98
C GLU A 519 11.42 10.27 4.09
N ASN A 520 10.58 9.45 4.74
CA ASN A 520 9.74 9.88 5.86
C ASN A 520 10.63 10.58 6.90
N GLY A 521 10.47 11.91 7.01
CA GLY A 521 11.25 12.78 7.87
C GLY A 521 10.73 12.85 9.30
N ASP A 522 9.66 12.13 9.67
CA ASP A 522 9.05 12.22 10.99
C ASP A 522 10.01 11.85 12.12
N ALA A 523 10.85 10.82 11.93
CA ALA A 523 11.85 10.44 12.93
C ALA A 523 12.89 11.55 13.16
N LYS A 524 13.36 12.17 12.07
CA LYS A 524 14.28 13.31 12.10
C LYS A 524 13.62 14.55 12.71
N ALA A 525 12.37 14.81 12.36
CA ALA A 525 11.59 15.91 12.92
C ALA A 525 11.37 15.72 14.42
N GLN A 526 11.08 14.51 14.87
CA GLN A 526 10.93 14.20 16.30
C GLN A 526 12.27 14.39 17.03
N TRP A 527 13.39 13.92 16.48
CA TRP A 527 14.73 14.11 17.05
C TRP A 527 15.02 15.59 17.29
N TYR A 528 14.84 16.43 16.28
CA TYR A 528 15.09 17.87 16.40
C TYR A 528 14.03 18.60 17.23
N THR A 529 12.79 18.11 17.29
CA THR A 529 11.76 18.62 18.20
C THR A 529 12.16 18.39 19.66
N ASN A 530 12.70 17.21 19.99
CA ASN A 530 13.19 16.92 21.35
C ASN A 530 14.33 17.86 21.74
N LEU A 531 15.27 18.12 20.81
CA LEU A 531 16.36 19.07 21.02
C LEU A 531 15.84 20.50 21.19
N PHE A 532 14.95 20.96 20.32
CA PHE A 532 14.34 22.30 20.39
C PHE A 532 13.67 22.54 21.75
N ASN A 533 12.84 21.59 22.19
CA ASN A 533 12.16 21.65 23.49
C ASN A 533 13.15 21.64 24.66
N ARG A 534 14.26 20.89 24.54
CA ARG A 534 15.30 20.84 25.57
C ARG A 534 16.08 22.15 25.69
N MET A 535 16.41 22.75 24.55
CA MET A 535 17.05 24.07 24.49
C MET A 535 16.14 25.17 25.04
N GLN A 536 14.83 25.06 24.79
CA GLN A 536 13.84 26.03 25.28
C GLN A 536 13.58 25.92 26.79
N SER A 537 13.48 24.69 27.33
CA SER A 537 13.12 24.45 28.73
C SER A 537 14.28 24.64 29.71
N GLY A 538 15.49 24.18 29.37
CA GLY A 538 16.66 24.23 30.25
C GLY A 538 17.77 25.18 29.82
N GLY A 539 17.60 25.89 28.70
CA GLY A 539 18.65 26.68 28.09
C GLY A 539 19.75 25.82 27.45
N TYR A 540 20.68 26.47 26.74
CA TYR A 540 21.78 25.80 26.07
C TYR A 540 23.09 26.57 26.23
N GLN A 541 24.20 25.85 26.03
CA GLN A 541 25.54 26.40 25.92
C GLN A 541 26.20 25.87 24.64
N VAL A 542 26.84 26.75 23.88
CA VAL A 542 27.55 26.35 22.66
C VAL A 542 28.88 25.71 23.05
N LEU A 543 29.13 24.52 22.52
CA LEU A 543 30.43 23.86 22.65
C LEU A 543 31.41 24.50 21.66
N GLN A 544 32.60 24.89 22.14
CA GLN A 544 33.60 25.58 21.31
C GLN A 544 34.17 24.65 20.22
N ASP A 545 34.52 25.27 19.10
CA ASP A 545 35.05 24.59 17.92
C ASP A 545 36.28 23.71 18.24
N GLY A 546 36.25 22.46 17.76
CA GLY A 546 37.27 21.44 18.00
C GLY A 546 37.01 20.52 19.19
N LEU A 547 36.33 20.97 20.25
CA LEU A 547 35.98 20.09 21.40
C LEU A 547 34.92 19.05 21.03
N ALA A 548 34.05 19.38 20.08
CA ALA A 548 32.97 18.51 19.63
C ALA A 548 33.46 17.19 19.01
N SER A 549 34.70 17.18 18.50
CA SER A 549 35.35 16.01 17.88
C SER A 549 36.47 15.43 18.74
N SER A 550 36.75 15.98 19.92
CA SER A 550 37.84 15.47 20.79
C SER A 550 37.32 14.34 21.67
N THR A 551 38.00 13.20 21.57
CA THR A 551 37.76 12.02 22.40
C THR A 551 38.24 12.27 23.83
N GLU A 552 39.39 12.92 23.99
CA GLU A 552 39.98 13.23 25.29
C GLU A 552 39.10 14.19 26.10
N TRP A 553 38.48 15.15 25.42
CA TRP A 553 37.60 16.12 26.08
C TRP A 553 36.35 15.46 26.65
N ILE A 554 35.67 14.62 25.87
CA ILE A 554 34.40 14.01 26.32
C ILE A 554 34.65 12.98 27.44
N GLU A 555 35.74 12.22 27.35
CA GLU A 555 36.19 11.32 28.43
C GLU A 555 36.47 12.10 29.71
N PHE A 556 37.31 13.14 29.62
CA PHE A 556 37.59 14.01 30.75
C PHE A 556 36.32 14.65 31.32
N ALA A 557 35.40 15.13 30.46
CA ALA A 557 34.17 15.80 30.89
C ALA A 557 33.24 14.87 31.67
N PHE A 558 33.15 13.60 31.28
CA PHE A 558 32.39 12.58 32.00
C PHE A 558 33.08 12.16 33.31
N GLU A 559 34.38 11.84 33.27
CA GLU A 559 35.12 11.37 34.45
C GLU A 559 35.24 12.44 35.55
N SER A 560 35.37 13.70 35.16
CA SER A 560 35.44 14.83 36.10
C SER A 560 34.07 15.31 36.59
N GLY A 561 32.98 14.76 36.04
CA GLY A 561 31.61 15.19 36.36
C GLY A 561 31.27 16.61 35.90
N LEU A 562 32.00 17.14 34.91
CA LEU A 562 31.71 18.45 34.31
C LEU A 562 30.39 18.45 33.54
N VAL A 563 30.04 17.30 32.96
CA VAL A 563 28.80 17.09 32.21
C VAL A 563 28.06 15.85 32.68
N THR A 564 26.75 15.86 32.49
CA THR A 564 25.87 14.71 32.71
C THR A 564 25.28 14.24 31.40
N LEU A 565 25.22 12.92 31.19
CA LEU A 565 24.59 12.31 30.02
C LEU A 565 23.07 12.29 30.21
N GLU A 566 22.34 12.65 29.17
CA GLU A 566 20.88 12.58 29.10
C GLU A 566 20.46 11.72 27.90
N GLN A 567 19.40 10.93 28.06
CA GLN A 567 18.80 10.12 27.00
C GLN A 567 17.30 10.39 26.91
N VAL A 568 16.78 10.42 25.69
CA VAL A 568 15.34 10.51 25.43
C VAL A 568 14.66 9.16 25.64
N ASP A 569 13.56 9.14 26.40
CA ASP A 569 12.71 7.95 26.56
C ASP A 569 11.63 7.82 25.47
N SER A 570 10.85 6.73 25.52
CA SER A 570 9.75 6.46 24.57
C SER A 570 8.59 7.46 24.64
N LYS A 571 8.59 8.36 25.62
CA LYS A 571 7.63 9.45 25.79
C LYS A 571 8.26 10.82 25.49
N TYR A 572 9.44 10.82 24.87
CA TYR A 572 10.17 12.01 24.46
C TYR A 572 10.67 12.90 25.63
N ASN A 573 10.83 12.32 26.82
CA ASN A 573 11.41 13.03 27.97
C ASN A 573 12.90 12.77 28.08
N TRP A 574 13.66 13.80 28.43
CA TRP A 574 15.08 13.71 28.72
C TRP A 574 15.29 13.19 30.14
N ASN A 575 15.99 12.06 30.27
CA ASN A 575 16.33 11.43 31.54
C ASN A 575 17.86 11.39 31.70
N THR A 576 18.36 11.79 32.87
CA THR A 576 19.78 11.69 33.19
C THR A 576 20.19 10.22 33.38
N LEU A 577 21.31 9.82 32.79
CA LEU A 577 21.98 8.56 33.08
C LEU A 577 23.48 8.77 33.33
N MET A 578 24.10 7.82 34.04
CA MET A 578 25.56 7.79 34.16
C MET A 578 26.14 7.26 32.86
N TYR A 579 27.22 7.87 32.35
CA TYR A 579 27.88 7.40 31.12
C TYR A 579 28.31 5.94 31.23
N SER A 580 28.78 5.50 32.40
CA SER A 580 29.17 4.12 32.70
C SER A 580 28.02 3.11 32.72
N SER A 581 26.78 3.58 32.69
CA SER A 581 25.56 2.76 32.64
C SER A 581 24.87 2.81 31.26
N CYS A 582 25.41 3.59 30.32
CA CYS A 582 24.91 3.66 28.96
C CYS A 582 25.25 2.36 28.23
N SER A 583 24.25 1.70 27.65
CA SER A 583 24.47 0.47 26.86
C SER A 583 25.28 0.72 25.58
N ASP A 584 25.21 1.95 25.07
CA ASP A 584 25.73 2.30 23.74
C ASP A 584 27.16 2.88 23.85
N ILE A 585 27.65 3.12 25.08
CA ILE A 585 29.03 3.48 25.38
C ILE A 585 29.75 2.25 25.92
N THR A 586 30.86 1.88 25.29
CA THR A 586 31.70 0.74 25.72
C THR A 586 33.14 1.17 25.88
N GLU A 587 33.86 0.53 26.79
CA GLU A 587 35.30 0.70 26.93
C GLU A 587 36.00 -0.43 26.15
N GLN A 588 36.89 -0.06 25.23
CA GLN A 588 37.68 -1.01 24.45
C GLN A 588 39.16 -0.68 24.56
N THR A 589 40.01 -1.70 24.69
CA THR A 589 41.46 -1.51 24.73
C THR A 589 41.98 -1.16 23.33
N ASP A 590 42.82 -0.13 23.22
CA ASP A 590 43.37 0.30 21.94
C ASP A 590 44.44 -0.69 21.44
N SER A 591 43.98 -1.64 20.61
CA SER A 591 44.85 -2.67 20.02
C SER A 591 46.03 -2.10 19.20
N THR A 592 45.89 -0.90 18.64
CA THR A 592 46.95 -0.24 17.87
C THR A 592 47.99 0.35 18.81
N ALA A 593 47.55 1.04 19.87
CA ALA A 593 48.43 1.54 20.92
C ALA A 593 49.19 0.41 21.63
N ILE A 594 48.52 -0.71 21.94
CA ILE A 594 49.16 -1.92 22.50
C ILE A 594 50.25 -2.44 21.55
N THR A 595 49.95 -2.55 20.26
CA THR A 595 50.90 -3.08 19.26
C THR A 595 52.14 -2.18 19.14
N ILE A 596 51.95 -0.86 19.13
CA ILE A 596 53.04 0.11 19.11
C ILE A 596 53.87 0.02 20.41
N ALA A 597 53.20 -0.01 21.56
CA ALA A 597 53.86 -0.13 22.85
C ALA A 597 54.64 -1.45 23.00
N GLU A 598 54.11 -2.56 22.47
CA GLU A 598 54.79 -3.86 22.44
C GLU A 598 56.06 -3.81 21.57
N ALA A 599 55.98 -3.18 20.39
CA ALA A 599 57.12 -3.01 19.51
C ALA A 599 58.22 -2.13 20.15
N GLU A 600 57.83 -1.01 20.78
CA GLU A 600 58.76 -0.12 21.49
C GLU A 600 59.39 -0.80 22.71
N TYR A 601 58.59 -1.53 23.50
CA TYR A 601 59.05 -2.35 24.62
C TYR A 601 60.10 -3.36 24.18
N ASN A 602 59.80 -4.15 23.15
CA ASN A 602 60.71 -5.17 22.62
C ASN A 602 62.01 -4.54 22.08
N ALA A 603 61.92 -3.41 21.37
CA ALA A 603 63.11 -2.72 20.85
C ALA A 603 63.98 -2.13 21.97
N ALA A 604 63.36 -1.53 22.99
CA ALA A 604 64.06 -0.97 24.14
C ALA A 604 64.69 -2.05 25.02
N MET A 605 63.98 -3.15 25.27
CA MET A 605 64.47 -4.27 26.07
C MET A 605 65.65 -4.99 25.39
N ASN A 606 65.59 -5.20 24.07
CA ASN A 606 66.73 -5.73 23.31
C ASN A 606 67.97 -4.84 23.40
N LYS A 607 67.81 -3.52 23.35
CA LYS A 607 68.93 -2.57 23.52
C LYS A 607 69.50 -2.63 24.94
N ILE A 608 68.63 -2.79 25.94
CA ILE A 608 69.03 -2.94 27.35
C ILE A 608 69.81 -4.24 27.55
N GLU A 609 69.27 -5.37 27.11
CA GLU A 609 69.90 -6.69 27.25
C GLU A 609 71.27 -6.75 26.57
N ASN A 610 71.40 -6.18 25.36
CA ASN A 610 72.69 -6.12 24.66
C ASN A 610 73.73 -5.29 25.42
N LYS A 611 73.32 -4.15 26.01
CA LYS A 611 74.21 -3.33 26.84
C LYS A 611 74.60 -4.05 28.12
N ASP A 612 73.66 -4.74 28.76
CA ASP A 612 73.93 -5.50 29.99
C ASP A 612 74.95 -6.62 29.75
N LYS A 613 74.80 -7.36 28.64
CA LYS A 613 75.78 -8.37 28.19
C LYS A 613 77.16 -7.78 27.90
N MET A 614 77.21 -6.60 27.27
CA MET A 614 78.49 -5.91 27.04
C MET A 614 79.15 -5.49 28.34
N TYR A 615 78.39 -4.95 29.29
CA TYR A 615 78.88 -4.60 30.61
C TYR A 615 79.36 -5.83 31.40
N ASP A 616 78.67 -6.97 31.31
CA ASP A 616 79.15 -8.22 31.92
C ASP A 616 80.46 -8.71 31.30
N LEU A 617 80.59 -8.63 29.98
CA LEU A 617 81.83 -8.99 29.29
C LEU A 617 82.97 -8.05 29.68
N GLU A 618 82.70 -6.75 29.79
CA GLU A 618 83.70 -5.76 30.18
C GLU A 618 84.13 -5.93 31.64
N LEU A 619 83.19 -6.18 32.56
CA LEU A 619 83.50 -6.53 33.96
C LEU A 619 84.36 -7.78 34.04
N LYS A 620 84.02 -8.85 33.28
CA LYS A 620 84.81 -10.08 33.24
C LYS A 620 86.22 -9.86 32.69
N ASN A 621 86.37 -9.01 31.67
CA ASN A 621 87.67 -8.64 31.13
C ASN A 621 88.48 -7.82 32.15
N ILE A 622 87.85 -6.85 32.81
CA ILE A 622 88.45 -6.05 33.88
C ILE A 622 88.91 -6.95 35.04
N ASP A 623 88.09 -7.93 35.45
CA ASP A 623 88.46 -8.92 36.48
C ASP A 623 89.64 -9.77 36.03
N THR A 624 89.67 -10.20 34.77
CA THR A 624 90.79 -10.98 34.21
C THR A 624 92.07 -10.15 34.18
N GLU A 625 92.00 -8.89 33.74
CA GLU A 625 93.13 -7.96 33.75
C GLU A 625 93.59 -7.66 35.17
N HIS A 626 92.66 -7.40 36.09
CA HIS A 626 92.95 -7.14 37.50
C HIS A 626 93.66 -8.34 38.14
N ASN A 627 93.18 -9.57 37.91
CA ASN A 627 93.83 -10.79 38.38
C ASN A 627 95.23 -11.00 37.76
N SER A 628 95.41 -10.67 36.48
CA SER A 628 96.72 -10.74 35.80
C SER A 628 97.69 -9.72 36.37
N LEU A 629 97.25 -8.48 36.58
CA LEU A 629 98.02 -7.40 37.19
C LEU A 629 98.37 -7.70 38.65
N GLN A 630 97.46 -8.32 39.40
CA GLN A 630 97.71 -8.78 40.77
C GLN A 630 98.81 -9.84 40.79
N THR A 631 98.76 -10.81 39.87
CA THR A 631 99.80 -11.85 39.73
C THR A 631 101.15 -11.24 39.35
N GLU A 632 101.17 -10.25 38.44
CA GLU A 632 102.38 -9.51 38.06
C GLU A 632 102.94 -8.70 39.23
N TYR A 633 102.06 -8.02 39.97
CA TYR A 633 102.39 -7.26 41.18
C TYR A 633 103.07 -8.16 42.22
N ASP A 634 102.47 -9.31 42.54
CA ASP A 634 102.99 -10.25 43.52
C ASP A 634 104.33 -10.88 43.07
N SER A 635 104.48 -11.12 41.76
CA SER A 635 105.73 -11.63 41.17
C SER A 635 106.88 -10.61 41.26
N ILE A 636 106.60 -9.33 40.95
CA ILE A 636 107.58 -8.24 41.04
C ILE A 636 107.94 -7.95 42.50
N LYS A 637 106.94 -7.93 43.39
CA LYS A 637 107.14 -7.79 44.84
C LYS A 637 108.07 -8.88 45.35
N THR A 638 107.81 -10.14 45.01
CA THR A 638 108.67 -11.28 45.36
C THR A 638 110.10 -11.13 44.80
N ALA A 639 110.26 -10.64 43.57
CA ALA A 639 111.57 -10.41 42.97
C ALA A 639 112.35 -9.27 43.63
N ILE A 640 111.66 -8.20 44.06
CA ILE A 640 112.23 -7.11 44.86
C ILE A 640 112.64 -7.65 46.24
N ASP A 641 111.78 -8.40 46.92
CA ASP A 641 112.06 -8.99 48.23
C ASP A 641 113.30 -9.90 48.19
N LYS A 642 113.42 -10.75 47.16
CA LYS A 642 114.62 -11.59 46.94
C LYS A 642 115.89 -10.77 46.63
N ASN A 643 115.77 -9.64 45.92
CA ASN A 643 116.90 -8.75 45.65
C ASN A 643 117.34 -7.99 46.91
N ILE A 644 116.39 -7.56 47.74
CA ILE A 644 116.65 -6.97 49.06
C ILE A 644 117.39 -8.00 49.91
N GLU A 645 116.91 -9.25 49.96
CA GLU A 645 117.54 -10.34 50.72
C GLU A 645 118.96 -10.68 50.23
N ARG A 646 119.17 -10.73 48.90
CA ARG A 646 120.52 -10.91 48.30
C ARG A 646 121.46 -9.75 48.61
N THR A 647 120.96 -8.52 48.54
CA THR A 647 121.74 -7.33 48.89
C THR A 647 122.11 -7.38 50.38
N PHE A 648 121.17 -7.75 51.25
CA PHE A 648 121.42 -7.93 52.68
C PHE A 648 122.50 -8.99 52.95
N LYS A 649 122.45 -10.14 52.27
CA LYS A 649 123.47 -11.20 52.36
C LYS A 649 124.85 -10.82 51.81
N LEU A 650 124.95 -9.81 50.94
CA LEU A 650 126.20 -9.30 50.38
C LEU A 650 126.89 -8.26 51.30
N TYR A 651 126.15 -7.70 52.25
CA TYR A 651 126.60 -6.71 53.24
C TYR A 651 126.57 -7.24 54.69
N SER A 652 126.29 -8.53 54.87
CA SER A 652 126.47 -9.31 56.11
C SER A 652 127.65 -10.24 55.96
#